data_AF-A0A8C2N2H6-F1
#
_entry.id   AF-A0A8C2N2H6-F1
#
_cell.length_a   1.000
_cell.length_b   1.000
_cell.length_c   1.000
_cell.angle_alpha   90.00
_cell.angle_beta   90.00
_cell.angle_gamma   90.00
#
_symmetry.space_group_name_H-M   'P 1'
#
loop_
_entity.id
_entity.type
_entity.pdbx_description
1 polymer ?
#
loop_
_entity_poly.entity_id
_entity_poly.type
_entity_poly.pdbx_seq_one_letter_code
_entity_poly.pdbx_strand_id
1 'polypeptide(L)'
;MAAPSLLNWRRVSSFTGPVPRARHGHRAVAIRELMIIFGGGNEGIADELHVYNTVTNQWFLPAVRGDIPPGCAAHGFVCDGTRILVFGGMVEYGRYSNELYELQASRWLWKKVKPQPPPSGLPPCPRLGHSFSLYGNKCYLFGGLANESEDSNNNVPRYLNDFYELELQHGSGVVGWSIPATKGIVPSPRESHTAIIYCKKDSGSPKMYVFGGMCGARLDDLWQLDLETMSWSKPETKGTVPLPRSLHTASVIGNKMYIFGGWVPHKGENTENSPHDCEWRCTSSFSYLNLDTAEWTTLVSDSQEDKKNSRPRPRAGHCAVAIGTRLYFWSGRDGYKKALNSQVCCKDLWYLDTEKPPAPSQVQLIKATTNSFHVKWDEVPTVEGYLLQLNTDLPYQAVPPDSSAAPNMLGGRMDPHRQGSNSILHNSVSDTVNSAKTEHTAMKGTSVKSKPDFRATDSNAGLHSPLAPNASNNNSCVTDMLWKNEVDEICALPATKISRVEVHVASTPFSKETPSNPVAILKTEQQWCDVGIFKNNTALVSQFYLLPKGKQSMSKAGNADVPDYSLLKKQDLVPGTVYKFRVAAINGCGIGPFSKISEFKTCIPGFPGAPSTVRISKNVEGIHLSWEPPTSPSGNILEYSAYLAIRTAQVQDNPSQLVFMRIYCGLKTSCTVTSGQLANAHIDYTSRPAIVFRISAKNEKGYGPATQVRWLQGNNKKAPLS
;
A
#
# COMPACT_ATOMS: atom_id res chain seq x y z
N MET A 1 10.40 -30.48 -5.33
CA MET A 1 10.19 -29.27 -6.17
C MET A 1 8.88 -28.62 -5.72
N ALA A 2 8.84 -27.30 -5.54
CA ALA A 2 7.57 -26.59 -5.45
C ALA A 2 6.95 -26.52 -6.86
N ALA A 3 5.62 -26.58 -6.96
CA ALA A 3 4.95 -26.31 -8.23
C ALA A 3 5.21 -24.85 -8.66
N PRO A 4 5.24 -24.53 -9.97
CA PRO A 4 5.28 -23.14 -10.42
C PRO A 4 4.08 -22.39 -9.83
N SER A 5 4.35 -21.40 -8.98
CA SER A 5 3.33 -20.52 -8.40
C SER A 5 2.57 -19.88 -9.55
N LEU A 6 1.26 -20.14 -9.64
CA LEU A 6 0.44 -19.66 -10.75
C LEU A 6 0.55 -18.13 -10.85
N LEU A 7 1.27 -17.64 -11.87
CA LEU A 7 1.59 -16.22 -11.97
C LEU A 7 0.31 -15.41 -12.17
N ASN A 8 -0.07 -14.67 -11.15
CA ASN A 8 -1.31 -13.91 -11.08
C ASN A 8 -1.14 -12.57 -11.83
N TRP A 9 -0.86 -12.66 -13.13
CA TRP A 9 -0.81 -11.52 -14.04
C TRP A 9 -2.17 -10.82 -14.06
N ARG A 10 -2.17 -9.52 -13.80
CA ARG A 10 -3.39 -8.71 -13.78
C ARG A 10 -3.24 -7.50 -14.69
N ARG A 11 -4.14 -7.39 -15.67
CA ARG A 11 -4.24 -6.21 -16.53
C ARG A 11 -5.03 -5.14 -15.78
N VAL A 12 -4.50 -3.92 -15.73
CA VAL A 12 -5.28 -2.79 -15.22
C VAL A 12 -6.26 -2.36 -16.31
N SER A 13 -7.52 -2.75 -16.13
CA SER A 13 -8.62 -2.51 -17.08
C SER A 13 -9.37 -1.20 -16.84
N SER A 14 -9.30 -0.66 -15.63
CA SER A 14 -9.95 0.58 -15.21
C SER A 14 -8.93 1.50 -14.56
N PHE A 15 -8.70 2.65 -15.19
CA PHE A 15 -7.93 3.77 -14.66
C PHE A 15 -8.53 5.09 -15.15
N THR A 16 -8.24 6.19 -14.48
CA THR A 16 -8.74 7.54 -14.83
C THR A 16 -7.60 8.50 -15.20
N GLY A 17 -7.95 9.68 -15.75
CA GLY A 17 -7.00 10.75 -16.07
C GLY A 17 -6.26 10.62 -17.41
N PRO A 18 -5.30 11.51 -17.70
CA PRO A 18 -4.57 11.54 -18.98
C PRO A 18 -3.63 10.32 -19.13
N VAL A 19 -4.08 9.35 -19.93
CA VAL A 19 -3.35 8.09 -20.20
C VAL A 19 -2.29 8.31 -21.29
N PRO A 20 -1.02 7.93 -21.08
CA PRO A 20 0.02 8.17 -22.08
C PRO A 20 -0.27 7.52 -23.44
N ARG A 21 0.17 8.17 -24.52
CA ARG A 21 0.26 7.54 -25.85
C ARG A 21 1.12 6.29 -25.79
N ALA A 22 0.72 5.25 -26.52
CA ALA A 22 1.49 4.00 -26.65
C ALA A 22 2.84 4.30 -27.31
N ARG A 23 3.91 3.75 -26.74
CA ARG A 23 5.28 4.15 -27.03
C ARG A 23 6.28 3.05 -26.69
N HIS A 24 7.51 3.20 -27.17
CA HIS A 24 8.65 2.36 -26.80
C HIS A 24 9.90 3.22 -26.56
N GLY A 25 10.89 2.65 -25.88
CA GLY A 25 12.12 3.37 -25.51
C GLY A 25 11.93 4.40 -24.41
N HIS A 26 10.72 4.52 -23.87
CA HIS A 26 10.45 5.20 -22.60
C HIS A 26 11.07 4.42 -21.44
N ARG A 27 11.30 5.12 -20.33
CA ARG A 27 11.72 4.51 -19.06
C ARG A 27 10.68 4.78 -17.98
N ALA A 28 10.76 4.03 -16.89
CA ALA A 28 9.95 4.25 -15.71
C ALA A 28 10.80 4.17 -14.43
N VAL A 29 10.44 4.95 -13.42
CA VAL A 29 10.96 4.87 -12.04
C VAL A 29 9.80 4.93 -11.05
N ALA A 30 10.06 4.51 -9.81
CA ALA A 30 9.10 4.59 -8.72
C ALA A 30 9.49 5.68 -7.72
N ILE A 31 8.49 6.45 -7.25
CA ILE A 31 8.58 7.23 -6.01
C ILE A 31 7.41 6.77 -5.14
N ARG A 32 7.72 5.91 -4.15
CA ARG A 32 6.70 5.23 -3.32
C ARG A 32 5.66 4.52 -4.20
N GLU A 33 4.37 4.82 -4.03
CA GLU A 33 3.23 4.31 -4.82
C GLU A 33 3.05 4.97 -6.21
N LEU A 34 3.94 5.89 -6.61
CA LEU A 34 3.88 6.57 -7.90
C LEU A 34 4.83 5.91 -8.91
N MET A 35 4.29 5.44 -10.03
CA MET A 35 5.01 5.00 -11.22
C MET A 35 5.14 6.18 -12.19
N ILE A 36 6.36 6.65 -12.44
CA ILE A 36 6.65 7.85 -13.24
C ILE A 36 7.31 7.42 -14.56
N ILE A 37 6.76 7.85 -15.69
CA ILE A 37 7.22 7.53 -17.05
C ILE A 37 7.63 8.81 -17.79
N PHE A 38 8.78 8.75 -18.45
CA PHE A 38 9.27 9.80 -19.33
C PHE A 38 9.72 9.25 -20.69
N GLY A 39 9.72 10.13 -21.71
CA GLY A 39 10.31 9.87 -23.02
C GLY A 39 9.57 8.81 -23.85
N GLY A 40 10.32 8.22 -24.79
CA GLY A 40 9.87 7.20 -25.74
C GLY A 40 8.96 7.72 -26.85
N GLY A 41 8.74 6.91 -27.88
CA GLY A 41 7.96 7.31 -29.05
C GLY A 41 7.24 6.16 -29.77
N ASN A 42 6.46 6.52 -30.79
CA ASN A 42 5.96 5.63 -31.85
C ASN A 42 5.57 6.50 -33.06
N GLU A 43 4.75 7.52 -32.80
CA GLU A 43 4.40 8.61 -33.70
C GLU A 43 5.01 9.90 -33.13
N GLY A 44 6.26 10.16 -33.52
CA GLY A 44 7.13 11.11 -32.81
C GLY A 44 7.62 10.58 -31.45
N ILE A 45 8.58 11.30 -30.87
CA ILE A 45 9.07 11.07 -29.50
C ILE A 45 8.30 12.03 -28.57
N ALA A 46 7.95 11.56 -27.37
CA ALA A 46 7.18 12.32 -26.40
C ALA A 46 8.06 12.93 -25.30
N ASP A 47 7.80 14.19 -25.00
CA ASP A 47 8.34 15.03 -23.93
C ASP A 47 7.45 15.06 -22.67
N GLU A 48 6.19 14.64 -22.79
CA GLU A 48 5.22 14.58 -21.70
C GLU A 48 5.62 13.58 -20.59
N LEU A 49 5.98 14.11 -19.41
CA LEU A 49 6.09 13.35 -18.16
C LEU A 49 4.69 12.87 -17.71
N HIS A 50 4.55 11.56 -17.47
CA HIS A 50 3.31 10.95 -17.02
C HIS A 50 3.51 10.24 -15.68
N VAL A 51 2.53 10.34 -14.77
CA VAL A 51 2.56 9.69 -13.46
C VAL A 51 1.32 8.83 -13.26
N TYR A 52 1.50 7.61 -12.78
CA TYR A 52 0.44 6.69 -12.38
C TYR A 52 0.49 6.45 -10.88
N ASN A 53 -0.59 6.78 -10.16
CA ASN A 53 -0.71 6.45 -8.74
C ASN A 53 -1.35 5.05 -8.60
N THR A 54 -0.60 4.11 -8.01
CA THR A 54 -1.03 2.70 -7.94
C THR A 54 -2.13 2.40 -6.90
N VAL A 55 -2.42 3.34 -6.00
CA VAL A 55 -3.47 3.20 -4.96
C VAL A 55 -4.82 3.66 -5.51
N THR A 56 -4.85 4.84 -6.14
CA THR A 56 -6.06 5.44 -6.74
C THR A 56 -6.38 4.91 -8.13
N ASN A 57 -5.43 4.23 -8.78
CA ASN A 57 -5.50 3.81 -10.19
C ASN A 57 -5.77 4.98 -11.14
N GLN A 58 -5.08 6.09 -10.91
CA GLN A 58 -5.22 7.33 -11.67
C GLN A 58 -3.90 7.72 -12.33
N TRP A 59 -3.96 8.03 -13.63
CA TRP A 59 -2.92 8.76 -14.34
C TRP A 59 -3.09 10.26 -14.10
N PHE A 60 -1.98 10.99 -14.01
CA PHE A 60 -1.97 12.45 -14.10
C PHE A 60 -0.73 12.94 -14.84
N LEU A 61 -0.87 14.10 -15.47
CA LEU A 61 0.22 14.82 -16.12
C LEU A 61 0.59 16.01 -15.20
N PRO A 62 1.70 15.94 -14.45
CA PRO A 62 2.09 17.00 -13.54
C PRO A 62 2.47 18.27 -14.31
N ALA A 63 2.10 19.43 -13.77
CA ALA A 63 2.38 20.74 -14.35
C ALA A 63 3.86 21.14 -14.16
N VAL A 64 4.76 20.50 -14.92
CA VAL A 64 6.21 20.72 -14.84
C VAL A 64 6.63 22.18 -15.13
N ARG A 65 7.82 22.54 -14.66
CA ARG A 65 8.47 23.86 -14.84
C ARG A 65 9.99 23.71 -14.96
N GLY A 66 10.68 24.80 -15.28
CA GLY A 66 12.14 24.88 -15.32
C GLY A 66 12.73 24.45 -16.65
N ASP A 67 13.92 23.87 -16.63
CA ASP A 67 14.65 23.44 -17.84
C ASP A 67 14.09 22.11 -18.37
N ILE A 68 12.88 22.13 -18.93
CA ILE A 68 12.20 20.91 -19.38
C ILE A 68 13.05 20.24 -20.48
N PRO A 69 13.46 18.96 -20.32
CA PRO A 69 14.23 18.25 -21.34
C PRO A 69 13.39 17.98 -22.60
N PRO A 70 14.01 17.94 -23.79
CA PRO A 70 13.36 17.41 -24.98
C PRO A 70 13.00 15.93 -24.78
N GLY A 71 11.93 15.46 -25.41
CA GLY A 71 11.56 14.05 -25.41
C GLY A 71 12.69 13.19 -25.97
N CYS A 72 13.05 12.10 -25.27
CA CYS A 72 14.12 11.21 -25.69
C CYS A 72 13.76 9.71 -25.54
N ALA A 73 14.29 8.87 -26.43
CA ALA A 73 14.10 7.41 -26.42
C ALA A 73 15.40 6.67 -26.11
N ALA A 74 15.30 5.52 -25.44
CA ALA A 74 16.41 4.68 -24.99
C ALA A 74 17.47 5.45 -24.17
N HIS A 75 17.01 6.35 -23.31
CA HIS A 75 17.80 7.15 -22.38
C HIS A 75 18.08 6.41 -21.06
N GLY A 76 18.99 6.95 -20.25
CA GLY A 76 19.20 6.56 -18.85
C GLY A 76 18.22 7.30 -17.94
N PHE A 77 17.59 6.58 -17.00
CA PHE A 77 16.55 7.13 -16.12
C PHE A 77 16.62 6.46 -14.75
N VAL A 78 16.94 7.22 -13.70
CA VAL A 78 17.09 6.72 -12.33
C VAL A 78 16.47 7.68 -11.32
N CYS A 79 16.12 7.18 -10.13
CA CYS A 79 15.50 7.97 -9.07
C CYS A 79 16.28 7.86 -7.75
N ASP A 80 16.73 9.01 -7.24
CA ASP A 80 17.33 9.18 -5.92
C ASP A 80 16.32 9.85 -4.97
N GLY A 81 15.60 9.04 -4.20
CA GLY A 81 14.60 9.48 -3.22
C GLY A 81 13.39 10.19 -3.82
N THR A 82 13.54 11.48 -4.16
CA THR A 82 12.55 12.29 -4.89
C THR A 82 13.14 13.08 -6.06
N ARG A 83 14.43 12.88 -6.36
CA ARG A 83 15.13 13.40 -7.53
C ARG A 83 15.10 12.36 -8.64
N ILE A 84 14.82 12.76 -9.87
CA ILE A 84 14.91 11.88 -11.04
C ILE A 84 15.96 12.42 -12.00
N LEU A 85 16.88 11.58 -12.45
CA LEU A 85 17.96 11.94 -13.36
C LEU A 85 17.69 11.32 -14.74
N VAL A 86 17.64 12.16 -15.77
CA VAL A 86 17.59 11.77 -17.19
C VAL A 86 18.97 12.00 -17.80
N PHE A 87 19.55 10.99 -18.44
CA PHE A 87 20.78 11.13 -19.21
C PHE A 87 20.63 10.63 -20.66
N GLY A 88 21.00 11.48 -21.61
CA GLY A 88 21.18 11.14 -23.02
C GLY A 88 19.94 10.54 -23.71
N GLY A 89 20.18 9.56 -24.58
CA GLY A 89 19.17 8.94 -25.44
C GLY A 89 19.06 9.59 -26.82
N MET A 90 18.21 9.03 -27.67
CA MET A 90 17.87 9.55 -28.99
C MET A 90 16.81 10.65 -28.86
N VAL A 91 17.11 11.88 -29.26
CA VAL A 91 16.16 13.01 -29.27
C VAL A 91 15.46 13.18 -30.62
N GLU A 92 16.10 12.69 -31.68
CA GLU A 92 15.63 12.73 -33.06
C GLU A 92 16.37 11.60 -33.82
N TYR A 93 15.87 11.16 -34.98
CA TYR A 93 16.49 10.03 -35.70
C TYR A 93 17.95 10.34 -36.07
N GLY A 94 18.88 9.44 -35.70
CA GLY A 94 20.33 9.63 -35.86
C GLY A 94 21.00 10.60 -34.88
N ARG A 95 20.22 11.44 -34.18
CA ARG A 95 20.71 12.49 -33.28
C ARG A 95 20.54 12.10 -31.82
N TYR A 96 21.66 11.86 -31.15
CA TYR A 96 21.70 11.42 -29.76
C TYR A 96 22.10 12.58 -28.83
N SER A 97 21.89 12.38 -27.53
CA SER A 97 22.21 13.34 -26.47
C SER A 97 23.21 12.76 -25.47
N ASN A 98 24.00 13.63 -24.85
CA ASN A 98 24.73 13.41 -23.59
C ASN A 98 24.39 14.48 -22.54
N GLU A 99 23.23 15.12 -22.66
CA GLU A 99 22.77 16.09 -21.67
C GLU A 99 22.20 15.39 -20.44
N LEU A 100 22.37 16.02 -19.27
CA LEU A 100 21.87 15.55 -17.98
C LEU A 100 20.80 16.53 -17.45
N TYR A 101 19.69 15.99 -16.97
CA TYR A 101 18.61 16.77 -16.34
C TYR A 101 18.21 16.16 -14.99
N GLU A 102 18.03 17.00 -13.97
CA GLU A 102 17.50 16.64 -12.64
C GLU A 102 16.06 17.16 -12.51
N LEU A 103 15.10 16.31 -12.17
CA LEU A 103 13.73 16.66 -11.80
C LEU A 103 13.54 16.49 -10.29
N GLN A 104 13.19 17.57 -9.59
CA GLN A 104 12.73 17.49 -8.21
C GLN A 104 11.21 17.21 -8.20
N ALA A 105 10.82 15.94 -8.04
CA ALA A 105 9.43 15.49 -8.19
C ALA A 105 8.47 16.12 -7.16
N SER A 106 8.94 16.48 -5.95
CA SER A 106 8.13 17.14 -4.93
C SER A 106 7.62 18.55 -5.32
N ARG A 107 8.16 19.15 -6.38
CA ARG A 107 7.75 20.46 -6.93
C ARG A 107 7.66 20.48 -8.47
N TRP A 108 7.79 19.31 -9.12
CA TRP A 108 7.80 19.13 -10.58
C TRP A 108 8.72 20.09 -11.36
N LEU A 109 9.86 20.46 -10.75
CA LEU A 109 10.82 21.40 -11.32
C LEU A 109 12.01 20.64 -11.95
N TRP A 110 12.17 20.80 -13.26
CA TRP A 110 13.35 20.38 -14.01
C TRP A 110 14.48 21.40 -13.89
N LYS A 111 15.72 20.90 -13.90
CA LYS A 111 16.95 21.66 -13.99
C LYS A 111 17.91 20.96 -14.93
N LYS A 112 18.52 21.69 -15.86
CA LYS A 112 19.58 21.19 -16.72
C LYS A 112 20.89 21.23 -15.95
N VAL A 113 21.57 20.09 -15.88
CA VAL A 113 22.76 19.92 -15.05
C VAL A 113 23.98 19.78 -15.93
N LYS A 114 25.05 20.49 -15.56
CA LYS A 114 26.38 20.38 -16.16
C LYS A 114 27.33 19.81 -15.10
N PRO A 115 27.53 18.49 -15.04
CA PRO A 115 28.55 17.88 -14.17
C PRO A 115 29.95 18.36 -14.60
N GLN A 116 30.90 18.35 -13.67
CA GLN A 116 32.31 18.50 -14.06
C GLN A 116 32.74 17.35 -15.00
N PRO A 117 33.65 17.61 -15.97
CA PRO A 117 34.24 16.56 -16.80
C PRO A 117 35.11 15.62 -15.93
N PRO A 118 35.40 14.40 -16.41
CA PRO A 118 36.27 13.49 -15.66
C PRO A 118 37.70 14.05 -15.55
N PRO A 119 38.43 13.79 -14.45
CA PRO A 119 39.80 14.28 -14.26
C PRO A 119 40.81 13.77 -15.31
N SER A 120 40.46 12.69 -16.01
CA SER A 120 41.21 12.11 -17.13
C SER A 120 40.24 11.56 -18.17
N GLY A 121 40.59 11.70 -19.45
CA GLY A 121 39.73 11.29 -20.58
C GLY A 121 38.66 12.30 -20.95
N LEU A 122 37.69 11.88 -21.77
CA LEU A 122 36.57 12.71 -22.23
C LEU A 122 35.29 12.40 -21.43
N PRO A 123 34.37 13.35 -21.25
CA PRO A 123 33.04 13.06 -20.72
C PRO A 123 32.25 12.13 -21.65
N PRO A 124 31.20 11.44 -21.18
CA PRO A 124 30.45 10.50 -22.00
C PRO A 124 29.89 11.14 -23.28
N CYS A 125 30.24 10.57 -24.43
CA CYS A 125 29.74 11.03 -25.73
C CYS A 125 28.23 10.81 -25.91
N PRO A 126 27.56 11.55 -26.83
CA PRO A 126 26.13 11.40 -27.13
C PRO A 126 25.75 9.97 -27.51
N ARG A 127 24.77 9.40 -26.81
CA ARG A 127 24.47 7.96 -26.90
C ARG A 127 23.03 7.57 -26.55
N LEU A 128 22.55 6.49 -27.17
CA LEU A 128 21.34 5.78 -26.78
C LEU A 128 21.65 4.38 -26.25
N GLY A 129 20.64 3.68 -25.71
CA GLY A 129 20.71 2.24 -25.43
C GLY A 129 21.67 1.82 -24.30
N HIS A 130 22.31 2.77 -23.63
CA HIS A 130 23.19 2.53 -22.50
C HIS A 130 22.40 2.08 -21.25
N SER A 131 23.08 1.44 -20.31
CA SER A 131 22.54 1.26 -18.96
C SER A 131 22.97 2.43 -18.06
N PHE A 132 22.04 2.89 -17.23
CA PHE A 132 22.28 3.91 -16.20
C PHE A 132 21.65 3.40 -14.90
N SER A 133 22.46 3.18 -13.87
CA SER A 133 22.06 2.47 -12.65
C SER A 133 22.53 3.22 -11.39
N LEU A 134 21.66 3.49 -10.43
CA LEU A 134 21.99 4.21 -9.19
C LEU A 134 22.34 3.22 -8.06
N TYR A 135 23.40 3.52 -7.30
CA TYR A 135 23.66 2.94 -5.98
C TYR A 135 24.44 3.92 -5.10
N GLY A 136 24.03 4.05 -3.83
CA GLY A 136 24.58 5.09 -2.95
C GLY A 136 24.41 6.49 -3.54
N ASN A 137 25.46 7.30 -3.49
CA ASN A 137 25.50 8.63 -4.13
C ASN A 137 26.05 8.61 -5.57
N LYS A 138 26.11 7.45 -6.25
CA LYS A 138 26.69 7.34 -7.61
C LYS A 138 25.72 6.73 -8.62
N CYS A 139 25.65 7.33 -9.81
CA CYS A 139 25.07 6.68 -10.98
C CYS A 139 26.18 6.06 -11.84
N TYR A 140 26.01 4.82 -12.25
CA TYR A 140 26.94 4.07 -13.08
C TYR A 140 26.42 4.00 -14.51
N LEU A 141 27.23 4.45 -15.46
CA LEU A 141 26.92 4.39 -16.89
C LEU A 141 27.80 3.33 -17.56
N PHE A 142 27.18 2.43 -18.34
CA PHE A 142 27.91 1.44 -19.13
C PHE A 142 27.37 1.33 -20.56
N GLY A 143 28.30 1.44 -21.52
CA GLY A 143 28.09 1.15 -22.93
C GLY A 143 27.04 2.04 -23.63
N GLY A 144 26.27 1.43 -24.53
CA GLY A 144 25.31 2.10 -25.41
C GLY A 144 25.77 2.15 -26.88
N LEU A 145 25.11 3.00 -27.65
CA LEU A 145 25.36 3.25 -29.06
C LEU A 145 25.58 4.74 -29.31
N ALA A 146 26.72 5.09 -29.92
CA ALA A 146 27.01 6.41 -30.48
C ALA A 146 26.74 6.44 -31.99
N ASN A 147 26.59 7.64 -32.55
CA ASN A 147 26.72 7.89 -33.99
C ASN A 147 28.08 8.56 -34.22
N GLU A 148 28.85 8.09 -35.19
CA GLU A 148 30.15 8.67 -35.55
C GLU A 148 30.09 9.58 -36.79
N SER A 149 28.90 9.74 -37.38
CA SER A 149 28.70 10.70 -38.48
C SER A 149 28.32 12.07 -37.95
N GLU A 150 29.04 13.10 -38.40
CA GLU A 150 28.64 14.50 -38.25
C GLU A 150 27.49 14.86 -39.23
N ASP A 151 27.31 14.07 -40.31
CA ASP A 151 26.21 14.25 -41.27
C ASP A 151 24.90 13.69 -40.72
N SER A 152 23.92 14.54 -40.41
CA SER A 152 22.61 14.12 -39.86
C SER A 152 21.81 13.12 -40.73
N ASN A 153 22.18 12.99 -42.01
CA ASN A 153 21.53 12.11 -42.99
C ASN A 153 22.20 10.73 -43.08
N ASN A 154 23.36 10.54 -42.44
CA ASN A 154 24.09 9.28 -42.40
C ASN A 154 24.24 8.81 -40.95
N ASN A 155 24.12 7.51 -40.72
CA ASN A 155 24.20 6.93 -39.39
C ASN A 155 25.31 5.88 -39.37
N VAL A 156 26.40 6.17 -38.67
CA VAL A 156 27.53 5.27 -38.46
C VAL A 156 27.47 4.77 -37.01
N PRO A 157 26.79 3.64 -36.74
CA PRO A 157 26.53 3.18 -35.38
C PRO A 157 27.77 2.53 -34.74
N ARG A 158 28.34 3.15 -33.71
CA ARG A 158 29.38 2.53 -32.86
C ARG A 158 28.81 2.05 -31.53
N TYR A 159 28.93 0.75 -31.28
CA TYR A 159 28.68 0.13 -29.97
C TYR A 159 29.78 0.52 -28.97
N LEU A 160 29.41 0.63 -27.70
CA LEU A 160 30.28 1.12 -26.63
C LEU A 160 30.38 0.11 -25.47
N ASN A 161 31.54 0.04 -24.82
CA ASN A 161 31.76 -0.61 -23.51
C ASN A 161 32.57 0.28 -22.56
N ASP A 162 32.56 1.60 -22.77
CA ASP A 162 33.10 2.54 -21.80
C ASP A 162 32.23 2.60 -20.54
N PHE A 163 32.87 2.90 -19.41
CA PHE A 163 32.29 2.85 -18.07
C PHE A 163 32.62 4.12 -17.31
N TYR A 164 31.61 4.73 -16.69
CA TYR A 164 31.74 5.97 -15.93
C TYR A 164 30.95 5.89 -14.64
N GLU A 165 31.41 6.61 -13.62
CA GLU A 165 30.56 7.01 -12.51
C GLU A 165 30.14 8.47 -12.68
N LEU A 166 28.97 8.82 -12.15
CA LEU A 166 28.50 10.18 -11.95
C LEU A 166 28.24 10.36 -10.45
N GLU A 167 29.00 11.22 -9.80
CA GLU A 167 28.83 11.48 -8.36
C GLU A 167 27.73 12.52 -8.10
N LEU A 168 26.80 12.18 -7.22
CA LEU A 168 25.68 13.03 -6.80
C LEU A 168 26.00 13.75 -5.49
N GLN A 169 25.57 15.00 -5.37
CA GLN A 169 25.61 15.73 -4.10
C GLN A 169 24.42 15.34 -3.22
N HIS A 170 24.60 15.38 -1.91
CA HIS A 170 23.50 15.20 -0.95
C HIS A 170 22.50 16.36 -1.06
N GLY A 171 21.20 16.07 -1.07
CA GLY A 171 20.12 17.07 -1.16
C GLY A 171 19.67 17.40 -2.58
N SER A 172 20.51 18.05 -3.39
CA SER A 172 20.26 18.35 -4.82
C SER A 172 21.58 18.65 -5.53
N GLY A 173 21.67 18.36 -6.83
CA GLY A 173 22.88 18.59 -7.61
C GLY A 173 23.81 17.38 -7.76
N VAL A 174 24.83 17.60 -8.57
CA VAL A 174 25.72 16.58 -9.15
C VAL A 174 27.13 17.17 -9.19
N VAL A 175 28.13 16.39 -8.80
CA VAL A 175 29.54 16.81 -8.75
C VAL A 175 30.15 16.75 -10.15
N GLY A 176 30.32 15.54 -10.69
CA GLY A 176 31.09 15.32 -11.91
C GLY A 176 31.09 13.87 -12.34
N TRP A 177 31.58 13.64 -13.55
CA TRP A 177 31.88 12.31 -14.07
C TRP A 177 33.24 11.82 -13.54
N SER A 178 33.41 10.50 -13.45
CA SER A 178 34.71 9.84 -13.28
C SER A 178 34.83 8.69 -14.29
N ILE A 179 36.07 8.31 -14.64
CA ILE A 179 36.37 7.07 -15.36
C ILE A 179 37.18 6.20 -14.41
N PRO A 180 36.54 5.26 -13.67
CA PRO A 180 37.25 4.42 -12.71
C PRO A 180 38.07 3.33 -13.43
N ALA A 181 39.25 3.02 -12.91
CA ALA A 181 40.12 1.98 -13.47
C ALA A 181 39.57 0.57 -13.15
N THR A 182 38.86 -0.03 -14.09
CA THR A 182 38.30 -1.39 -13.92
C THR A 182 39.31 -2.50 -14.23
N LYS A 183 39.23 -3.60 -13.48
CA LYS A 183 40.08 -4.80 -13.60
C LYS A 183 39.31 -5.95 -14.24
N GLY A 184 40.04 -6.97 -14.72
CA GLY A 184 39.47 -8.15 -15.36
C GLY A 184 39.09 -7.91 -16.82
N ILE A 185 38.37 -8.85 -17.42
CA ILE A 185 37.89 -8.73 -18.80
C ILE A 185 36.62 -7.88 -18.79
N VAL A 186 36.66 -6.71 -19.44
CA VAL A 186 35.50 -5.83 -19.61
C VAL A 186 34.48 -6.49 -20.58
N PRO A 187 33.16 -6.33 -20.38
CA PRO A 187 32.18 -6.85 -21.33
C PRO A 187 32.38 -6.29 -22.75
N SER A 188 31.96 -7.05 -23.75
CA SER A 188 31.96 -6.57 -25.14
C SER A 188 31.10 -5.30 -25.31
N PRO A 189 31.46 -4.41 -26.26
CA PRO A 189 30.63 -3.29 -26.68
C PRO A 189 29.19 -3.72 -26.91
N ARG A 190 28.21 -2.97 -26.39
CA ARG A 190 26.80 -3.36 -26.44
C ARG A 190 25.85 -2.20 -26.22
N GLU A 191 24.67 -2.31 -26.82
CA GLU A 191 23.54 -1.42 -26.58
C GLU A 191 22.24 -2.21 -26.34
N SER A 192 21.26 -1.53 -25.73
CA SER A 192 19.94 -2.07 -25.38
C SER A 192 19.98 -3.33 -24.51
N HIS A 193 21.04 -3.46 -23.71
CA HIS A 193 21.16 -4.37 -22.56
C HIS A 193 20.35 -3.86 -21.37
N THR A 194 20.35 -4.64 -20.29
CA THR A 194 19.95 -4.14 -18.97
C THR A 194 21.12 -4.19 -18.00
N ALA A 195 21.08 -3.30 -17.01
CA ALA A 195 21.93 -3.43 -15.82
C ALA A 195 21.14 -3.11 -14.56
N ILE A 196 21.39 -3.88 -13.51
CA ILE A 196 20.86 -3.67 -12.15
C ILE A 196 22.01 -3.69 -11.15
N ILE A 197 21.79 -3.17 -9.94
CA ILE A 197 22.76 -3.27 -8.84
C ILE A 197 22.09 -4.01 -7.68
N TYR A 198 22.82 -4.95 -7.08
CA TYR A 198 22.38 -5.75 -5.94
C TYR A 198 23.47 -5.80 -4.87
N CYS A 199 23.05 -5.76 -3.61
CA CYS A 199 23.93 -5.80 -2.44
C CYS A 199 23.38 -6.91 -1.52
N LYS A 200 24.18 -7.94 -1.26
CA LYS A 200 23.73 -9.10 -0.49
C LYS A 200 23.75 -8.75 1.00
N LYS A 201 22.58 -8.84 1.64
CA LYS A 201 22.28 -8.31 2.98
C LYS A 201 23.31 -8.66 4.07
N ASP A 202 23.90 -9.85 3.99
CA ASP A 202 24.61 -10.45 5.12
C ASP A 202 26.14 -10.29 5.08
N SER A 203 26.70 -9.56 4.10
CA SER A 203 28.12 -9.06 4.03
C SER A 203 28.59 -8.68 2.61
N GLY A 204 27.76 -8.84 1.57
CA GLY A 204 28.26 -8.76 0.19
C GLY A 204 28.50 -7.34 -0.30
N SER A 205 29.69 -7.11 -0.88
CA SER A 205 30.01 -5.96 -1.72
C SER A 205 28.90 -5.72 -2.76
N PRO A 206 28.57 -4.45 -3.08
CA PRO A 206 27.56 -4.14 -4.08
C PRO A 206 28.05 -4.50 -5.49
N LYS A 207 27.21 -5.17 -6.27
CA LYS A 207 27.54 -5.69 -7.60
C LYS A 207 26.56 -5.20 -8.66
N MET A 208 27.11 -4.65 -9.74
CA MET A 208 26.36 -4.29 -10.94
C MET A 208 26.31 -5.50 -11.88
N TYR A 209 25.12 -6.01 -12.16
CA TYR A 209 24.92 -7.12 -13.09
C TYR A 209 24.45 -6.58 -14.44
N VAL A 210 25.13 -6.95 -15.51
CA VAL A 210 24.82 -6.57 -16.91
C VAL A 210 24.37 -7.83 -17.65
N PHE A 211 23.19 -7.79 -18.29
CA PHE A 211 22.64 -8.93 -19.03
C PHE A 211 22.27 -8.57 -20.47
N GLY A 212 22.74 -9.41 -21.41
CA GLY A 212 22.38 -9.36 -22.83
C GLY A 212 22.71 -8.04 -23.52
N GLY A 213 21.80 -7.57 -24.39
CA GLY A 213 21.99 -6.45 -25.30
C GLY A 213 22.25 -6.92 -26.73
N MET A 214 22.86 -6.06 -27.55
CA MET A 214 23.34 -6.43 -28.88
C MET A 214 24.60 -5.67 -29.32
N CYS A 215 25.36 -6.32 -30.19
CA CYS A 215 26.56 -5.84 -30.89
C CYS A 215 26.60 -6.51 -32.27
N GLY A 216 25.80 -6.00 -33.22
CA GLY A 216 25.47 -6.71 -34.47
C GLY A 216 24.50 -7.88 -34.22
N ALA A 217 24.95 -8.90 -33.47
CA ALA A 217 24.12 -9.98 -32.95
C ALA A 217 23.56 -9.66 -31.55
N ARG A 218 22.49 -10.35 -31.13
CA ARG A 218 21.94 -10.28 -29.76
C ARG A 218 22.74 -11.18 -28.82
N LEU A 219 22.79 -10.78 -27.55
CA LEU A 219 23.60 -11.42 -26.51
C LEU A 219 22.70 -12.02 -25.40
N ASP A 220 23.14 -13.15 -24.84
CA ASP A 220 22.60 -13.83 -23.64
C ASP A 220 23.61 -13.89 -22.49
N ASP A 221 24.76 -13.23 -22.63
CA ASP A 221 25.80 -13.26 -21.61
C ASP A 221 25.44 -12.41 -20.38
N LEU A 222 25.80 -12.94 -19.22
CA LEU A 222 25.73 -12.26 -17.93
C LEU A 222 27.14 -11.86 -17.50
N TRP A 223 27.27 -10.63 -17.04
CA TRP A 223 28.48 -10.09 -16.42
C TRP A 223 28.15 -9.51 -15.05
N GLN A 224 29.13 -9.49 -14.16
CA GLN A 224 29.07 -8.72 -12.91
C GLN A 224 30.33 -7.83 -12.79
N LEU A 225 30.12 -6.60 -12.34
CA LEU A 225 31.16 -5.71 -11.83
C LEU A 225 31.01 -5.63 -10.32
N ASP A 226 32.07 -5.97 -9.60
CA ASP A 226 32.19 -5.69 -8.17
C ASP A 226 32.56 -4.21 -7.98
N LEU A 227 31.66 -3.42 -7.38
CA LEU A 227 31.76 -1.96 -7.32
C LEU A 227 32.70 -1.45 -6.22
N GLU A 228 33.20 -2.34 -5.36
CA GLU A 228 34.18 -2.01 -4.32
C GLU A 228 35.61 -2.22 -4.84
N THR A 229 35.87 -3.35 -5.51
CA THR A 229 37.18 -3.68 -6.10
C THR A 229 37.37 -3.16 -7.53
N MET A 230 36.30 -2.71 -8.17
CA MET A 230 36.16 -2.37 -9.60
C MET A 230 36.58 -3.52 -10.52
N SER A 231 36.19 -4.76 -10.20
CA SER A 231 36.59 -5.97 -10.94
C SER A 231 35.43 -6.59 -11.74
N TRP A 232 35.58 -6.68 -13.06
CA TRP A 232 34.65 -7.41 -13.95
C TRP A 232 34.90 -8.92 -13.92
N SER A 233 33.81 -9.69 -13.95
CA SER A 233 33.85 -11.14 -14.16
C SER A 233 32.56 -11.65 -14.84
N LYS A 234 32.64 -12.80 -15.50
CA LYS A 234 31.46 -13.61 -15.83
C LYS A 234 31.15 -14.53 -14.65
N PRO A 235 30.00 -14.39 -13.96
CA PRO A 235 29.59 -15.37 -12.95
C PRO A 235 29.16 -16.67 -13.64
N GLU A 236 29.50 -17.82 -13.04
CA GLU A 236 28.92 -19.10 -13.44
C GLU A 236 27.43 -19.15 -13.06
N THR A 237 26.56 -19.47 -14.02
CA THR A 237 25.11 -19.55 -13.78
C THR A 237 24.55 -20.94 -13.99
N LYS A 238 23.59 -21.33 -13.15
CA LYS A 238 22.84 -22.59 -13.23
C LYS A 238 21.45 -22.37 -13.81
N GLY A 239 20.76 -23.46 -14.18
CA GLY A 239 19.40 -23.39 -14.75
C GLY A 239 19.38 -22.97 -16.23
N THR A 240 18.22 -22.53 -16.72
CA THR A 240 18.02 -22.22 -18.14
C THR A 240 18.16 -20.73 -18.42
N VAL A 241 19.29 -20.33 -19.03
CA VAL A 241 19.56 -18.96 -19.43
C VAL A 241 18.49 -18.47 -20.44
N PRO A 242 17.93 -17.25 -20.31
CA PRO A 242 16.98 -16.71 -21.28
C PRO A 242 17.63 -16.45 -22.64
N LEU A 243 16.89 -16.73 -23.75
CA LEU A 243 17.37 -16.51 -25.13
C LEU A 243 18.01 -15.12 -25.35
N PRO A 244 19.04 -15.01 -26.23
CA PRO A 244 19.75 -13.76 -26.53
C PRO A 244 18.82 -12.60 -26.85
N ARG A 245 18.98 -11.45 -26.19
CA ARG A 245 17.96 -10.39 -26.22
C ARG A 245 18.46 -8.96 -26.02
N SER A 246 17.85 -8.06 -26.79
CA SER A 246 17.96 -6.59 -26.62
C SER A 246 16.57 -5.96 -26.42
N LEU A 247 16.54 -4.74 -25.85
CA LEU A 247 15.31 -3.98 -25.53
C LEU A 247 14.34 -4.75 -24.60
N HIS A 248 14.89 -5.59 -23.72
CA HIS A 248 14.17 -6.26 -22.63
C HIS A 248 14.18 -5.38 -21.37
N THR A 249 13.42 -5.75 -20.34
CA THR A 249 13.49 -5.09 -19.03
C THR A 249 14.06 -6.02 -17.97
N ALA A 250 14.78 -5.44 -17.01
CA ALA A 250 15.22 -6.10 -15.78
C ALA A 250 14.69 -5.31 -14.57
N SER A 251 14.32 -6.01 -13.50
CA SER A 251 13.93 -5.39 -12.22
C SER A 251 14.24 -6.32 -11.07
N VAL A 252 14.73 -5.78 -9.95
CA VAL A 252 15.07 -6.56 -8.76
C VAL A 252 13.94 -6.47 -7.73
N ILE A 253 13.48 -7.61 -7.23
CA ILE A 253 12.66 -7.71 -6.01
C ILE A 253 13.27 -8.80 -5.13
N GLY A 254 13.48 -8.49 -3.85
CA GLY A 254 14.22 -9.37 -2.94
C GLY A 254 15.64 -9.65 -3.46
N ASN A 255 15.94 -10.92 -3.71
CA ASN A 255 17.20 -11.40 -4.30
C ASN A 255 17.04 -11.87 -5.76
N LYS A 256 15.96 -11.50 -6.45
CA LYS A 256 15.64 -11.99 -7.81
C LYS A 256 15.68 -10.86 -8.83
N MET A 257 16.52 -11.00 -9.85
CA MET A 257 16.55 -10.17 -11.05
C MET A 257 15.56 -10.75 -12.06
N TYR A 258 14.36 -10.19 -12.13
CA TYR A 258 13.31 -10.58 -13.07
C TYR A 258 13.58 -9.98 -14.46
N ILE A 259 13.51 -10.82 -15.50
CA ILE A 259 13.70 -10.47 -16.91
C ILE A 259 12.38 -10.69 -17.65
N PHE A 260 11.91 -9.68 -18.38
CA PHE A 260 10.73 -9.78 -19.25
C PHE A 260 10.98 -9.27 -20.67
N GLY A 261 10.42 -9.99 -21.64
CA GLY A 261 10.30 -9.53 -23.02
C GLY A 261 11.65 -9.27 -23.71
N GLY A 262 11.62 -8.32 -24.65
CA GLY A 262 12.71 -7.97 -25.55
C GLY A 262 12.51 -8.50 -26.97
N TRP A 263 13.46 -8.20 -27.85
CA TRP A 263 13.63 -8.87 -29.13
C TRP A 263 14.56 -10.07 -28.96
N VAL A 264 14.22 -11.20 -29.59
CA VAL A 264 15.01 -12.45 -29.64
C VAL A 264 15.18 -12.93 -31.09
N PRO A 265 16.17 -13.79 -31.39
CA PRO A 265 16.23 -14.52 -32.65
C PRO A 265 14.90 -15.21 -32.98
N HIS A 266 14.46 -15.12 -34.23
CA HIS A 266 13.45 -16.01 -34.78
C HIS A 266 14.13 -17.28 -35.30
N LYS A 267 13.54 -18.44 -35.06
CA LYS A 267 13.94 -19.70 -35.68
C LYS A 267 12.95 -19.97 -36.82
N GLY A 268 13.32 -19.63 -38.05
CA GLY A 268 12.61 -20.09 -39.24
C GLY A 268 12.92 -21.56 -39.51
N GLU A 269 11.94 -22.30 -40.02
CA GLU A 269 12.12 -23.74 -40.34
C GLU A 269 12.79 -23.98 -41.71
N ASN A 270 12.95 -22.94 -42.55
CA ASN A 270 13.56 -23.04 -43.88
C ASN A 270 14.42 -21.81 -44.22
N THR A 271 15.73 -21.87 -43.97
CA THR A 271 16.72 -20.89 -44.46
C THR A 271 18.11 -21.53 -44.57
N GLU A 272 18.39 -22.23 -45.68
CA GLU A 272 19.77 -22.53 -46.10
C GLU A 272 20.41 -21.38 -46.91
N ASN A 273 19.62 -20.38 -47.30
CA ASN A 273 20.07 -19.28 -48.16
C ASN A 273 20.31 -17.97 -47.38
N SER A 274 21.55 -17.48 -47.47
CA SER A 274 22.10 -16.23 -46.90
C SER A 274 22.31 -16.19 -45.36
N PRO A 275 23.56 -16.06 -44.86
CA PRO A 275 23.85 -15.94 -43.41
C PRO A 275 23.51 -14.58 -42.76
N HIS A 276 22.89 -13.64 -43.47
CA HIS A 276 22.83 -12.23 -43.03
C HIS A 276 21.46 -11.76 -42.52
N ASP A 277 20.35 -12.35 -42.99
CA ASP A 277 19.00 -12.01 -42.52
C ASP A 277 18.53 -12.93 -41.38
N CYS A 278 19.12 -12.75 -40.19
CA CYS A 278 18.50 -13.27 -38.96
C CYS A 278 17.19 -12.51 -38.69
N GLU A 279 16.03 -13.12 -38.94
CA GLU A 279 14.76 -12.53 -38.53
C GLU A 279 14.66 -12.42 -36.99
N TRP A 280 13.95 -11.39 -36.53
CA TRP A 280 13.81 -11.06 -35.11
C TRP A 280 12.35 -10.97 -34.71
N ARG A 281 12.00 -11.48 -33.52
CA ARG A 281 10.64 -11.36 -32.95
C ARG A 281 10.66 -10.81 -31.54
N CYS A 282 9.57 -10.16 -31.13
CA CYS A 282 9.34 -9.87 -29.71
C CYS A 282 9.08 -11.19 -28.97
N THR A 283 9.62 -11.32 -27.75
CA THR A 283 9.34 -12.45 -26.84
C THR A 283 8.34 -12.06 -25.75
N SER A 284 7.63 -13.05 -25.21
CA SER A 284 6.80 -12.96 -24.00
C SER A 284 7.37 -13.76 -22.83
N SER A 285 8.61 -14.26 -22.99
CA SER A 285 9.29 -15.03 -21.95
C SER A 285 9.51 -14.20 -20.68
N PHE A 286 9.32 -14.86 -19.54
CA PHE A 286 9.50 -14.29 -18.22
C PHE A 286 10.30 -15.27 -17.36
N SER A 287 11.43 -14.80 -16.84
CA SER A 287 12.38 -15.57 -16.05
C SER A 287 12.93 -14.71 -14.93
N TYR A 288 13.58 -15.31 -13.92
CA TYR A 288 14.45 -14.57 -13.02
C TYR A 288 15.79 -15.28 -12.82
N LEU A 289 16.81 -14.50 -12.50
CA LEU A 289 18.05 -14.96 -11.90
C LEU A 289 17.96 -14.76 -10.39
N ASN A 290 18.20 -15.82 -9.60
CA ASN A 290 18.46 -15.69 -8.17
C ASN A 290 19.90 -15.21 -7.98
N LEU A 291 20.07 -13.99 -7.47
CA LEU A 291 21.35 -13.30 -7.33
C LEU A 291 22.20 -13.86 -6.16
N ASP A 292 21.59 -14.59 -5.22
CA ASP A 292 22.33 -15.24 -4.13
C ASP A 292 22.88 -16.62 -4.51
N THR A 293 22.31 -17.28 -5.52
CA THR A 293 22.68 -18.65 -5.95
C THR A 293 23.16 -18.77 -7.41
N ALA A 294 23.11 -17.65 -8.16
CA ALA A 294 23.37 -17.58 -9.60
C ALA A 294 22.51 -18.54 -10.45
N GLU A 295 21.26 -18.78 -10.05
CA GLU A 295 20.37 -19.76 -10.70
C GLU A 295 19.23 -19.11 -11.50
N TRP A 296 19.13 -19.43 -12.78
CA TRP A 296 18.06 -19.01 -13.69
C TRP A 296 16.82 -19.91 -13.57
N THR A 297 15.71 -19.33 -13.17
CA THR A 297 14.38 -19.95 -13.21
C THR A 297 13.56 -19.32 -14.33
N THR A 298 13.14 -20.11 -15.33
CA THR A 298 12.14 -19.67 -16.32
C THR A 298 10.75 -19.95 -15.80
N LEU A 299 9.90 -18.90 -15.76
CA LEU A 299 8.53 -18.97 -15.26
C LEU A 299 7.49 -19.04 -16.39
N VAL A 300 7.80 -18.42 -17.54
CA VAL A 300 6.96 -18.44 -18.75
C VAL A 300 7.85 -18.58 -19.97
N SER A 301 7.58 -19.59 -20.80
CA SER A 301 8.24 -19.80 -22.10
C SER A 301 7.37 -19.31 -23.27
N ASP A 302 7.99 -18.98 -24.41
CA ASP A 302 7.25 -18.64 -25.63
C ASP A 302 6.52 -19.84 -26.26
N SER A 303 6.74 -21.06 -25.78
CA SER A 303 5.99 -22.26 -26.18
C SER A 303 4.62 -22.39 -25.50
N GLN A 304 4.31 -21.57 -24.51
CA GLN A 304 3.02 -21.57 -23.81
C GLN A 304 2.04 -20.58 -24.46
N GLU A 305 1.19 -21.05 -25.38
CA GLU A 305 0.14 -20.23 -25.99
C GLU A 305 -0.88 -19.70 -24.96
N ASP A 306 -0.92 -18.39 -24.76
CA ASP A 306 -1.95 -17.73 -23.95
C ASP A 306 -3.23 -17.47 -24.76
N LYS A 307 -4.03 -18.51 -24.93
CA LYS A 307 -5.33 -18.45 -25.65
C LYS A 307 -6.41 -17.64 -24.92
N LYS A 308 -6.11 -17.10 -23.73
CA LYS A 308 -7.06 -16.34 -22.90
C LYS A 308 -6.68 -14.87 -22.73
N ASN A 309 -5.55 -14.41 -23.31
CA ASN A 309 -5.01 -13.05 -23.10
C ASN A 309 -4.90 -12.71 -21.60
N SER A 310 -4.45 -13.70 -20.83
CA SER A 310 -4.28 -13.71 -19.37
C SER A 310 -2.93 -13.16 -18.89
N ARG A 311 -1.94 -13.02 -19.78
CA ARG A 311 -0.62 -12.43 -19.51
C ARG A 311 -0.24 -11.39 -20.59
N PRO A 312 0.77 -10.52 -20.36
CA PRO A 312 1.10 -9.50 -21.34
C PRO A 312 1.63 -10.11 -22.64
N ARG A 313 1.09 -9.67 -23.77
CA ARG A 313 1.56 -10.05 -25.12
C ARG A 313 3.07 -9.78 -25.32
N PRO A 314 3.76 -10.55 -26.20
CA PRO A 314 5.17 -10.35 -26.53
C PRO A 314 5.51 -8.88 -26.81
N ARG A 315 6.62 -8.37 -26.27
CA ARG A 315 6.95 -6.95 -26.39
C ARG A 315 8.42 -6.59 -26.18
N ALA A 316 8.87 -5.52 -26.85
CA ALA A 316 10.21 -4.97 -26.74
C ALA A 316 10.21 -3.43 -26.58
N GLY A 317 11.20 -2.89 -25.89
CA GLY A 317 11.31 -1.46 -25.60
C GLY A 317 10.19 -0.93 -24.71
N HIS A 318 9.57 -1.81 -23.92
CA HIS A 318 8.64 -1.46 -22.87
C HIS A 318 9.40 -0.97 -21.62
N CYS A 319 8.69 -0.34 -20.68
CA CYS A 319 9.24 -0.11 -19.35
C CYS A 319 8.66 -1.13 -18.37
N ALA A 320 9.45 -1.51 -17.37
CA ALA A 320 9.01 -2.22 -16.18
C ALA A 320 9.56 -1.49 -14.95
N VAL A 321 8.83 -1.57 -13.83
CA VAL A 321 9.24 -0.95 -12.56
C VAL A 321 8.75 -1.80 -11.39
N ALA A 322 9.58 -1.93 -10.36
CA ALA A 322 9.21 -2.56 -9.09
C ALA A 322 8.62 -1.52 -8.12
N ILE A 323 7.48 -1.84 -7.51
CA ILE A 323 6.88 -1.08 -6.42
C ILE A 323 6.47 -2.11 -5.36
N GLY A 324 7.08 -2.05 -4.17
CA GLY A 324 6.88 -3.08 -3.14
C GLY A 324 7.25 -4.48 -3.65
N THR A 325 6.32 -5.45 -3.52
CA THR A 325 6.47 -6.83 -3.99
C THR A 325 5.81 -7.07 -5.35
N ARG A 326 5.63 -6.01 -6.14
CA ARG A 326 4.88 -6.01 -7.41
C ARG A 326 5.67 -5.39 -8.54
N LEU A 327 5.69 -6.04 -9.70
CA LEU A 327 6.22 -5.51 -10.95
C LEU A 327 5.08 -4.93 -11.79
N TYR A 328 5.24 -3.70 -12.26
CA TYR A 328 4.37 -3.05 -13.24
C TYR A 328 5.05 -3.00 -14.62
N PHE A 329 4.27 -3.17 -15.69
CA PHE A 329 4.74 -3.17 -17.08
C PHE A 329 3.85 -2.30 -17.96
N TRP A 330 4.44 -1.39 -18.74
CA TRP A 330 3.69 -0.47 -19.61
C TRP A 330 4.24 -0.42 -21.05
N SER A 331 3.31 -0.58 -22.00
CA SER A 331 3.49 -0.35 -23.44
C SER A 331 4.63 -1.16 -24.09
N GLY A 332 5.40 -0.58 -25.04
CA GLY A 332 6.41 -1.24 -25.87
C GLY A 332 5.87 -1.82 -27.19
N ARG A 333 6.77 -2.05 -28.16
CA ARG A 333 6.46 -2.59 -29.50
C ARG A 333 5.98 -4.04 -29.40
N ASP A 334 4.90 -4.43 -30.10
CA ASP A 334 4.36 -5.80 -30.09
C ASP A 334 4.92 -6.71 -31.21
N GLY A 335 5.69 -6.14 -32.14
CA GLY A 335 6.36 -6.82 -33.23
C GLY A 335 6.63 -5.87 -34.41
N TYR A 336 7.09 -6.41 -35.54
CA TYR A 336 7.15 -5.69 -36.81
C TYR A 336 6.26 -6.38 -37.84
N LYS A 337 5.24 -5.66 -38.34
CA LYS A 337 4.28 -6.20 -39.32
C LYS A 337 4.65 -5.71 -40.72
N LYS A 338 5.60 -6.40 -41.35
CA LYS A 338 6.12 -6.11 -42.72
C LYS A 338 5.00 -5.88 -43.74
N ALA A 339 3.91 -6.67 -43.67
CA ALA A 339 2.74 -6.58 -44.55
C ALA A 339 1.88 -5.29 -44.41
N LEU A 340 2.08 -4.49 -43.35
CA LEU A 340 1.36 -3.23 -43.11
C LEU A 340 2.31 -2.02 -43.01
N ASN A 341 3.63 -2.24 -43.11
CA ASN A 341 4.70 -1.28 -42.78
C ASN A 341 4.52 -0.57 -41.42
N SER A 342 3.72 -1.13 -40.51
CA SER A 342 3.24 -0.47 -39.30
C SER A 342 3.96 -0.98 -38.05
N GLN A 343 4.55 -0.07 -37.28
CA GLN A 343 5.11 -0.36 -35.96
C GLN A 343 4.03 -0.07 -34.90
N VAL A 344 3.60 -1.11 -34.18
CA VAL A 344 2.50 -1.03 -33.20
C VAL A 344 3.06 -1.19 -31.79
N CYS A 345 2.78 -0.22 -30.93
CA CYS A 345 3.03 -0.34 -29.50
C CYS A 345 1.76 -0.77 -28.76
N CYS A 346 1.92 -1.64 -27.76
CA CYS A 346 0.84 -2.01 -26.84
C CYS A 346 0.32 -0.77 -26.09
N LYS A 347 -1.00 -0.65 -25.92
CA LYS A 347 -1.62 0.33 -25.00
C LYS A 347 -2.27 -0.39 -23.82
N ASP A 348 -1.44 -0.97 -22.96
CA ASP A 348 -1.85 -1.69 -21.77
C ASP A 348 -0.90 -1.49 -20.59
N LEU A 349 -1.48 -1.45 -19.39
CA LEU A 349 -0.79 -1.52 -18.11
C LEU A 349 -1.07 -2.89 -17.50
N TRP A 350 -0.01 -3.59 -17.11
CA TRP A 350 -0.08 -4.87 -16.42
C TRP A 350 0.69 -4.80 -15.11
N TYR A 351 0.29 -5.63 -14.14
CA TYR A 351 1.10 -5.92 -12.97
C TYR A 351 1.15 -7.41 -12.66
N LEU A 352 2.17 -7.79 -11.88
CA LEU A 352 2.35 -9.12 -11.31
C LEU A 352 2.87 -8.98 -9.88
N ASP A 353 2.19 -9.59 -8.92
CA ASP A 353 2.74 -9.82 -7.58
C ASP A 353 3.80 -10.94 -7.67
N THR A 354 5.02 -10.67 -7.19
CA THR A 354 6.14 -11.63 -7.25
C THR A 354 6.30 -12.43 -5.96
N GLU A 355 5.80 -11.89 -4.85
CA GLU A 355 5.77 -12.55 -3.54
C GLU A 355 4.67 -11.94 -2.65
N LYS A 356 4.38 -12.62 -1.54
CA LYS A 356 3.44 -12.14 -0.51
C LYS A 356 3.92 -10.81 0.10
N PRO A 357 3.03 -9.94 0.60
CA PRO A 357 3.45 -8.67 1.16
C PRO A 357 4.27 -8.85 2.45
N PRO A 358 5.12 -7.87 2.83
CA PRO A 358 5.75 -7.85 4.14
C PRO A 358 4.73 -7.68 5.27
N ALA A 359 5.15 -7.93 6.52
CA ALA A 359 4.33 -7.65 7.69
C ALA A 359 4.06 -6.13 7.80
N PRO A 360 2.80 -5.69 8.04
CA PRO A 360 2.52 -4.30 8.39
C PRO A 360 3.15 -3.90 9.73
N SER A 361 3.07 -2.61 10.07
CA SER A 361 3.46 -2.11 11.39
C SER A 361 2.72 -2.84 12.51
N GLN A 362 3.26 -2.73 13.73
CA GLN A 362 2.48 -3.02 14.93
C GLN A 362 1.18 -2.17 14.93
N VAL A 363 0.08 -2.75 15.40
CA VAL A 363 -1.22 -2.08 15.45
C VAL A 363 -1.17 -0.99 16.52
N GLN A 364 -1.70 0.19 16.21
CA GLN A 364 -1.74 1.35 17.09
C GLN A 364 -3.19 1.67 17.46
N LEU A 365 -3.43 1.99 18.73
CA LEU A 365 -4.74 2.43 19.22
C LEU A 365 -4.94 3.92 18.92
N ILE A 366 -6.03 4.27 18.24
CA ILE A 366 -6.51 5.66 18.11
C ILE A 366 -7.45 5.99 19.28
N LYS A 367 -8.40 5.09 19.57
CA LYS A 367 -9.42 5.30 20.63
C LYS A 367 -9.96 3.97 21.14
N ALA A 368 -10.11 3.83 22.45
CA ALA A 368 -10.93 2.78 23.06
C ALA A 368 -12.28 3.35 23.53
N THR A 369 -13.29 2.49 23.60
CA THR A 369 -14.57 2.73 24.28
C THR A 369 -14.91 1.48 25.12
N THR A 370 -16.10 1.43 25.73
CA THR A 370 -16.56 0.24 26.45
C THR A 370 -16.80 -0.98 25.56
N ASN A 371 -17.07 -0.80 24.27
CA ASN A 371 -17.48 -1.87 23.34
C ASN A 371 -16.80 -1.82 21.97
N SER A 372 -15.83 -0.93 21.76
CA SER A 372 -15.09 -0.83 20.50
C SER A 372 -13.68 -0.25 20.65
N PHE A 373 -12.81 -0.61 19.71
CA PHE A 373 -11.52 0.05 19.45
C PHE A 373 -11.50 0.66 18.05
N HIS A 374 -11.02 1.89 17.92
CA HIS A 374 -10.53 2.42 16.64
C HIS A 374 -9.01 2.23 16.61
N VAL A 375 -8.53 1.45 15.64
CA VAL A 375 -7.11 1.08 15.48
C VAL A 375 -6.59 1.41 14.08
N LYS A 376 -5.27 1.56 13.96
CA LYS A 376 -4.56 1.77 12.68
C LYS A 376 -3.24 1.01 12.61
N TRP A 377 -2.66 0.95 11.43
CA TRP A 377 -1.30 0.50 11.15
C TRP A 377 -0.72 1.34 10.00
N ASP A 378 0.57 1.22 9.70
CA ASP A 378 1.19 1.91 8.58
C ASP A 378 0.84 1.20 7.26
N GLU A 379 0.65 1.96 6.18
CA GLU A 379 0.25 1.44 4.88
C GLU A 379 1.39 0.66 4.22
N VAL A 380 1.12 -0.61 3.91
CA VAL A 380 2.00 -1.45 3.06
C VAL A 380 1.60 -1.23 1.59
N PRO A 381 2.50 -0.75 0.71
CA PRO A 381 2.19 -0.51 -0.70
C PRO A 381 1.75 -1.78 -1.46
N THR A 382 0.98 -1.59 -2.53
CA THR A 382 0.60 -2.64 -3.51
C THR A 382 -0.23 -3.81 -2.96
N VAL A 383 -0.81 -3.68 -1.77
CA VAL A 383 -1.73 -4.67 -1.21
C VAL A 383 -3.15 -4.53 -1.79
N GLU A 384 -3.96 -5.56 -1.58
CA GLU A 384 -5.38 -5.60 -1.96
C GLU A 384 -6.29 -5.54 -0.72
N GLY A 385 -5.69 -5.68 0.48
CA GLY A 385 -6.31 -5.44 1.78
C GLY A 385 -5.44 -5.94 2.94
N TYR A 386 -6.00 -5.86 4.14
CA TYR A 386 -5.39 -6.29 5.40
C TYR A 386 -6.33 -7.21 6.17
N LEU A 387 -5.87 -8.41 6.55
CA LEU A 387 -6.55 -9.28 7.51
C LEU A 387 -6.21 -8.82 8.93
N LEU A 388 -7.19 -8.29 9.65
CA LEU A 388 -7.07 -7.96 11.07
C LEU A 388 -7.61 -9.12 11.91
N GLN A 389 -6.80 -9.58 12.87
CA GLN A 389 -7.19 -10.61 13.84
C GLN A 389 -7.06 -10.09 15.26
N LEU A 390 -7.90 -10.64 16.15
CA LEU A 390 -7.77 -10.48 17.59
C LEU A 390 -7.73 -11.82 18.33
N ASN A 391 -7.27 -11.78 19.57
CA ASN A 391 -7.37 -12.85 20.55
C ASN A 391 -7.75 -12.24 21.91
N THR A 392 -8.42 -13.01 22.76
CA THR A 392 -8.82 -12.63 24.12
C THR A 392 -8.79 -13.86 25.03
N ASP A 393 -8.57 -13.63 26.32
CA ASP A 393 -8.52 -14.68 27.35
C ASP A 393 -9.90 -15.03 27.93
N LEU A 394 -10.99 -14.68 27.22
CA LEU A 394 -12.35 -15.03 27.64
C LEU A 394 -12.64 -16.51 27.36
N PRO A 395 -13.25 -17.26 28.28
CA PRO A 395 -13.65 -18.64 28.03
C PRO A 395 -14.73 -18.70 26.93
N TYR A 396 -14.49 -19.55 25.93
CA TYR A 396 -15.38 -19.72 24.77
C TYR A 396 -16.75 -20.25 25.21
N GLN A 397 -17.78 -19.39 25.21
CA GLN A 397 -19.16 -19.80 25.44
C GLN A 397 -19.69 -20.57 24.22
N ALA A 398 -19.55 -21.89 24.27
CA ALA A 398 -20.27 -22.78 23.35
C ALA A 398 -21.77 -22.66 23.62
N VAL A 399 -22.54 -22.31 22.59
CA VAL A 399 -24.01 -22.36 22.65
C VAL A 399 -24.41 -23.85 22.73
N PRO A 400 -25.29 -24.25 23.67
CA PRO A 400 -25.85 -25.60 23.67
C PRO A 400 -26.57 -25.87 22.34
N PRO A 401 -26.44 -27.06 21.74
CA PRO A 401 -27.24 -27.42 20.56
C PRO A 401 -28.72 -27.56 20.96
N ASP A 402 -29.63 -26.98 20.18
CA ASP A 402 -31.07 -27.03 20.44
C ASP A 402 -31.60 -28.47 20.47
N SER A 403 -32.14 -28.89 21.61
CA SER A 403 -32.61 -30.26 21.85
C SER A 403 -34.03 -30.49 21.31
N SER A 404 -34.21 -30.39 19.99
CA SER A 404 -35.52 -30.54 19.34
C SER A 404 -35.50 -31.30 18.01
N ALA A 405 -34.89 -32.49 17.99
CA ALA A 405 -35.07 -33.47 16.91
C ALA A 405 -34.95 -34.91 17.45
N ALA A 406 -36.06 -35.65 17.49
CA ALA A 406 -36.02 -37.09 17.72
C ALA A 406 -35.66 -37.83 16.41
N PRO A 407 -34.84 -38.90 16.45
CA PRO A 407 -34.36 -39.55 15.24
C PRO A 407 -35.36 -40.56 14.68
N ASN A 408 -35.64 -40.48 13.38
CA ASN A 408 -36.11 -41.61 12.59
C ASN A 408 -34.96 -42.07 11.67
N MET A 409 -34.56 -43.33 11.82
CA MET A 409 -33.56 -44.02 11.00
C MET A 409 -34.27 -44.99 10.04
N LEU A 410 -33.55 -45.39 8.98
CA LEU A 410 -33.97 -46.15 7.78
C LEU A 410 -34.26 -45.24 6.57
N GLY A 411 -33.69 -45.47 5.38
CA GLY A 411 -32.63 -46.42 5.03
C GLY A 411 -32.63 -46.79 3.54
N GLY A 412 -31.53 -46.55 2.83
CA GLY A 412 -31.38 -46.97 1.43
C GLY A 412 -30.27 -46.24 0.67
N ARG A 413 -29.40 -47.00 0.00
CA ARG A 413 -28.50 -46.53 -1.08
C ARG A 413 -28.99 -47.14 -2.39
N MET A 414 -28.94 -46.40 -3.50
CA MET A 414 -28.40 -46.84 -4.80
C MET A 414 -28.53 -45.75 -5.88
N ASP A 415 -27.42 -45.50 -6.60
CA ASP A 415 -27.36 -44.90 -7.95
C ASP A 415 -27.46 -46.03 -9.02
N PRO A 416 -27.34 -45.81 -10.37
CA PRO A 416 -27.34 -44.57 -11.18
C PRO A 416 -28.23 -44.61 -12.47
N HIS A 417 -28.40 -43.45 -13.14
CA HIS A 417 -28.93 -43.26 -14.53
C HIS A 417 -30.41 -43.71 -14.76
N ARG A 418 -31.16 -43.31 -15.82
CA ARG A 418 -30.86 -42.76 -17.16
C ARG A 418 -32.10 -41.98 -17.75
N GLN A 419 -31.86 -41.10 -18.73
CA GLN A 419 -32.76 -40.48 -19.75
C GLN A 419 -34.31 -40.69 -19.72
N GLY A 420 -35.11 -39.65 -20.06
CA GLY A 420 -36.40 -39.87 -20.77
C GLY A 420 -37.59 -38.90 -20.61
N SER A 421 -37.51 -37.68 -21.17
CA SER A 421 -38.59 -36.86 -21.79
C SER A 421 -40.12 -37.08 -21.52
N ASN A 422 -40.80 -35.93 -21.33
CA ASN A 422 -42.16 -35.54 -21.81
C ASN A 422 -43.43 -35.64 -20.92
N SER A 423 -43.85 -34.44 -20.48
CA SER A 423 -45.20 -33.82 -20.59
C SER A 423 -46.44 -34.40 -19.91
N ILE A 424 -47.13 -33.53 -19.16
CA ILE A 424 -48.58 -33.26 -19.23
C ILE A 424 -48.82 -31.79 -18.81
N LEU A 425 -49.96 -31.21 -19.19
CA LEU A 425 -50.35 -29.81 -18.94
C LEU A 425 -51.00 -29.66 -17.52
N HIS A 426 -51.62 -28.56 -17.05
CA HIS A 426 -52.21 -27.38 -17.71
C HIS A 426 -52.49 -26.27 -16.67
N ASN A 427 -52.23 -24.99 -16.99
CA ASN A 427 -53.26 -23.93 -16.94
C ASN A 427 -52.77 -22.50 -17.27
N SER A 428 -53.63 -21.80 -17.99
CA SER A 428 -53.69 -20.36 -18.27
C SER A 428 -54.19 -19.59 -17.01
N VAL A 429 -54.22 -18.26 -16.90
CA VAL A 429 -54.80 -17.23 -17.82
C VAL A 429 -53.94 -15.96 -17.92
N SER A 430 -54.14 -15.22 -19.01
CA SER A 430 -53.42 -14.03 -19.48
C SER A 430 -54.13 -12.71 -19.18
N ASP A 431 -53.43 -11.58 -19.37
CA ASP A 431 -53.86 -10.47 -20.24
C ASP A 431 -52.62 -9.63 -20.67
N THR A 432 -52.29 -9.41 -21.96
CA THR A 432 -52.87 -8.50 -23.01
C THR A 432 -52.65 -7.00 -22.69
N VAL A 433 -52.36 -6.04 -23.60
CA VAL A 433 -52.05 -5.95 -25.06
C VAL A 433 -51.32 -4.57 -25.29
N ASN A 434 -50.57 -4.14 -26.32
CA ASN A 434 -50.12 -4.53 -27.69
C ASN A 434 -48.66 -3.99 -27.86
N SER A 435 -47.73 -4.45 -28.73
CA SER A 435 -47.64 -4.53 -30.21
C SER A 435 -47.34 -3.22 -30.98
N ALA A 436 -46.13 -3.14 -31.58
CA ALA A 436 -45.80 -2.52 -32.89
C ALA A 436 -44.43 -3.05 -33.39
N LYS A 437 -44.09 -2.92 -34.68
CA LYS A 437 -42.91 -3.54 -35.34
C LYS A 437 -42.10 -2.54 -36.19
N THR A 438 -40.89 -2.98 -36.57
CA THR A 438 -40.10 -2.61 -37.78
C THR A 438 -39.61 -1.14 -37.89
N GLU A 439 -38.60 -0.79 -38.70
CA GLU A 439 -37.92 -1.52 -39.78
C GLU A 439 -36.40 -1.18 -39.91
N HIS A 440 -35.69 -1.89 -40.81
CA HIS A 440 -34.30 -1.59 -41.20
C HIS A 440 -34.23 -0.68 -42.44
N THR A 441 -33.26 0.23 -42.50
CA THR A 441 -32.61 0.59 -43.77
C THR A 441 -31.21 1.18 -43.55
N ALA A 442 -30.36 1.15 -44.57
CA ALA A 442 -29.03 1.77 -44.59
C ALA A 442 -28.72 2.28 -46.01
N MET A 443 -27.94 3.37 -46.14
CA MET A 443 -27.23 3.72 -47.39
C MET A 443 -26.09 4.73 -47.15
N LYS A 444 -25.29 4.98 -48.19
CA LYS A 444 -24.05 5.79 -48.20
C LYS A 444 -24.32 7.29 -48.48
N GLY A 445 -23.40 8.19 -48.10
CA GLY A 445 -23.47 9.62 -48.44
C GLY A 445 -22.11 10.35 -48.36
N THR A 446 -21.67 10.90 -49.49
CA THR A 446 -20.37 11.52 -49.84
C THR A 446 -19.83 12.70 -49.01
N SER A 447 -18.50 12.85 -49.08
CA SER A 447 -17.66 13.98 -48.64
C SER A 447 -18.06 15.38 -49.14
N VAL A 448 -17.80 16.41 -48.32
CA VAL A 448 -17.49 17.79 -48.75
C VAL A 448 -16.32 18.34 -47.90
N LYS A 449 -15.46 19.19 -48.49
CA LYS A 449 -14.38 19.92 -47.80
C LYS A 449 -14.86 21.28 -47.29
N SER A 450 -14.37 21.73 -46.15
CA SER A 450 -14.21 23.17 -45.89
C SER A 450 -12.98 23.45 -45.02
N LYS A 451 -12.23 24.49 -45.39
CA LYS A 451 -11.20 25.14 -44.58
C LYS A 451 -11.83 26.41 -43.99
N PRO A 452 -11.25 27.00 -42.95
CA PRO A 452 -10.57 28.27 -43.26
C PRO A 452 -9.19 28.40 -42.60
N ASP A 453 -8.31 29.15 -43.26
CA ASP A 453 -7.17 29.79 -42.61
C ASP A 453 -7.63 31.13 -42.01
N PHE A 454 -7.02 31.57 -40.91
CA PHE A 454 -6.93 32.99 -40.58
C PHE A 454 -5.52 33.34 -40.08
N ARG A 455 -5.08 34.56 -40.40
CA ARG A 455 -3.70 35.04 -40.19
C ARG A 455 -3.51 35.68 -38.81
N ALA A 456 -2.22 35.80 -38.46
CA ALA A 456 -1.73 36.53 -37.29
C ALA A 456 -2.11 38.03 -37.29
N THR A 457 -1.99 38.63 -36.11
CA THR A 457 -1.70 40.07 -35.90
C THR A 457 -0.68 40.19 -34.76
N ASP A 458 0.09 41.28 -34.76
CA ASP A 458 1.41 41.35 -34.10
C ASP A 458 1.44 42.20 -32.81
N SER A 459 2.59 42.12 -32.14
CA SER A 459 3.40 43.26 -31.66
C SER A 459 3.45 43.67 -30.17
N ASN A 460 4.63 44.21 -29.83
CA ASN A 460 4.96 45.18 -28.78
C ASN A 460 5.00 44.75 -27.30
N ALA A 461 6.10 44.06 -26.99
CA ALA A 461 7.20 44.56 -26.14
C ALA A 461 7.00 45.80 -25.24
N GLY A 462 7.55 45.72 -24.02
CA GLY A 462 7.89 46.86 -23.16
C GLY A 462 8.91 46.46 -22.09
N LEU A 463 10.06 47.16 -22.02
CA LEU A 463 11.04 47.01 -20.93
C LEU A 463 10.58 47.79 -19.70
N HIS A 464 11.03 47.40 -18.51
CA HIS A 464 11.81 48.31 -17.63
C HIS A 464 12.41 47.57 -16.42
N SER A 465 13.67 47.90 -16.12
CA SER A 465 14.26 47.87 -14.78
C SER A 465 14.57 49.32 -14.36
N PRO A 466 14.81 49.64 -13.06
CA PRO A 466 16.17 49.49 -12.54
C PRO A 466 16.33 49.15 -11.02
N LEU A 467 17.57 48.75 -10.68
CA LEU A 467 18.37 48.95 -9.44
C LEU A 467 17.73 49.53 -8.14
N ALA A 468 17.85 48.77 -7.04
CA ALA A 468 18.55 49.02 -5.72
C ALA A 468 18.75 50.47 -5.16
N PRO A 469 19.22 50.70 -3.88
CA PRO A 469 19.75 49.79 -2.84
C PRO A 469 19.33 50.10 -1.35
N ASN A 470 20.08 49.56 -0.37
CA ASN A 470 20.28 50.01 1.03
C ASN A 470 19.15 49.85 2.09
N ALA A 471 19.43 49.70 3.40
CA ALA A 471 20.66 49.28 4.12
C ALA A 471 20.40 48.94 5.62
N SER A 472 21.38 48.27 6.27
CA SER A 472 21.78 48.32 7.71
C SER A 472 20.74 48.06 8.83
N ASN A 473 21.01 47.17 9.79
CA ASN A 473 21.99 47.42 10.86
C ASN A 473 22.46 46.14 11.60
N ASN A 474 23.72 46.16 12.08
CA ASN A 474 24.30 45.67 13.36
C ASN A 474 23.80 44.32 13.96
N ASN A 475 24.62 43.39 14.48
CA ASN A 475 26.07 43.30 14.73
C ASN A 475 26.42 41.82 15.08
N SER A 476 27.66 41.31 15.15
CA SER A 476 29.02 41.82 14.84
C SER A 476 29.98 40.63 14.57
N CYS A 477 31.28 40.88 14.44
CA CYS A 477 32.37 39.87 14.55
C CYS A 477 32.78 39.71 16.06
N VAL A 478 33.70 38.84 16.54
CA VAL A 478 35.09 38.55 16.11
C VAL A 478 35.55 37.11 16.46
N THR A 479 36.54 36.66 15.71
CA THR A 479 37.25 35.36 15.55
C THR A 479 37.92 34.67 16.76
N ASP A 480 37.89 33.33 16.74
CA ASP A 480 39.01 32.35 16.86
C ASP A 480 39.80 31.95 18.15
N MET A 481 40.29 30.69 18.05
CA MET A 481 41.52 30.06 18.63
C MET A 481 41.60 29.53 20.09
N LEU A 482 41.72 28.19 20.16
CA LEU A 482 42.70 27.37 20.92
C LEU A 482 42.69 27.28 22.48
N TRP A 483 42.33 26.06 22.94
CA TRP A 483 43.10 25.16 23.84
C TRP A 483 43.43 25.60 25.29
N LYS A 484 42.91 24.85 26.29
CA LYS A 484 43.70 24.16 27.35
C LYS A 484 42.87 23.29 28.33
N ASN A 485 43.36 22.06 28.52
CA ASN A 485 43.46 21.21 29.73
C ASN A 485 42.19 20.83 30.56
N GLU A 486 41.88 19.54 30.84
CA GLU A 486 42.50 18.54 31.79
C GLU A 486 41.81 18.63 33.19
N VAL A 487 41.54 17.58 34.01
CA VAL A 487 42.12 16.22 34.17
C VAL A 487 41.02 15.21 34.69
N ASP A 488 41.10 13.92 34.30
CA ASP A 488 40.76 12.65 35.01
C ASP A 488 39.43 12.43 35.82
N GLU A 489 38.92 11.19 36.07
CA GLU A 489 39.56 9.86 36.27
C GLU A 489 38.91 8.63 35.58
N ILE A 490 39.79 7.74 35.04
CA ILE A 490 39.87 6.26 35.21
C ILE A 490 38.63 5.39 34.83
N CYS A 491 38.59 4.63 33.72
CA CYS A 491 39.32 3.40 33.30
C CYS A 491 38.73 2.06 33.86
N ALA A 492 38.75 0.89 33.20
CA ALA A 492 39.38 0.45 31.92
C ALA A 492 38.60 -0.68 31.17
N LEU A 493 39.12 -1.08 30.00
CA LEU A 493 38.75 -2.21 29.12
C LEU A 493 40.03 -3.06 28.82
N PRO A 494 40.02 -4.10 27.94
CA PRO A 494 39.15 -5.27 27.78
C PRO A 494 39.96 -6.61 27.79
N ALA A 495 39.33 -7.77 27.51
CA ALA A 495 40.05 -9.04 27.25
C ALA A 495 39.35 -9.94 26.20
N THR A 496 40.12 -10.84 25.56
CA THR A 496 39.72 -11.61 24.35
C THR A 496 39.57 -13.13 24.55
N LYS A 497 38.98 -13.80 23.53
CA LYS A 497 38.75 -15.26 23.44
C LYS A 497 39.99 -16.13 23.75
N ILE A 498 39.77 -17.25 24.45
CA ILE A 498 40.49 -18.53 24.23
C ILE A 498 39.47 -19.69 24.31
N SER A 499 39.64 -20.72 23.47
CA SER A 499 38.83 -21.96 23.41
C SER A 499 39.44 -23.11 24.23
N ARG A 500 38.62 -24.06 24.72
CA ARG A 500 39.14 -25.35 25.21
C ARG A 500 38.23 -26.55 24.88
N VAL A 501 38.89 -27.71 24.86
CA VAL A 501 38.50 -28.99 24.25
C VAL A 501 37.61 -29.85 25.16
N GLU A 502 36.69 -30.62 24.57
CA GLU A 502 35.92 -31.67 25.24
C GLU A 502 36.71 -32.98 25.38
N VAL A 503 36.42 -33.78 26.41
CA VAL A 503 36.90 -35.17 26.54
C VAL A 503 35.72 -36.07 26.87
N HIS A 504 35.58 -37.18 26.14
CA HIS A 504 34.53 -38.19 26.36
C HIS A 504 34.80 -39.06 27.59
N VAL A 505 33.74 -39.34 28.37
CA VAL A 505 33.53 -40.63 29.04
C VAL A 505 32.05 -40.98 28.87
N ALA A 506 31.74 -42.24 28.57
CA ALA A 506 30.38 -42.71 28.31
C ALA A 506 29.90 -43.72 29.37
N SER A 507 28.63 -43.62 29.79
CA SER A 507 27.92 -44.70 30.48
C SER A 507 26.39 -44.56 30.36
N THR A 508 25.73 -45.71 30.36
CA THR A 508 24.26 -45.90 30.31
C THR A 508 23.94 -47.25 30.95
N PRO A 509 22.67 -47.55 31.31
CA PRO A 509 21.66 -46.75 32.01
C PRO A 509 21.25 -47.47 33.33
N PHE A 510 20.21 -47.04 34.07
CA PHE A 510 19.19 -47.96 34.63
C PHE A 510 17.96 -47.26 35.24
N SER A 511 16.86 -48.03 35.33
CA SER A 511 15.60 -47.90 36.14
C SER A 511 15.17 -46.56 36.76
N LYS A 512 13.90 -46.22 36.51
CA LYS A 512 13.10 -45.27 37.31
C LYS A 512 12.39 -46.00 38.45
N GLU A 513 12.17 -45.31 39.57
CA GLU A 513 10.94 -45.41 40.35
C GLU A 513 10.30 -44.01 40.46
N THR A 514 9.04 -43.93 40.89
CA THR A 514 8.26 -42.66 40.92
C THR A 514 7.82 -42.32 42.34
N PRO A 515 7.52 -41.03 42.60
CA PRO A 515 6.14 -40.76 43.00
C PRO A 515 5.52 -39.48 42.40
N SER A 516 4.18 -39.50 42.34
CA SER A 516 3.24 -38.37 42.28
C SER A 516 3.39 -37.29 41.18
N ASN A 517 2.39 -37.21 40.29
CA ASN A 517 2.20 -36.11 39.34
C ASN A 517 1.78 -34.80 40.05
N PRO A 518 2.40 -33.64 39.71
CA PRO A 518 1.71 -32.36 39.73
C PRO A 518 0.64 -32.32 38.62
N VAL A 519 -0.51 -31.70 38.88
CA VAL A 519 -1.58 -31.55 37.87
C VAL A 519 -1.08 -30.65 36.73
N ALA A 520 -0.99 -31.20 35.52
CA ALA A 520 -0.58 -30.46 34.34
C ALA A 520 -1.65 -29.42 33.94
N ILE A 521 -1.34 -28.13 34.12
CA ILE A 521 -2.17 -27.05 33.61
C ILE A 521 -2.08 -27.06 32.08
N LEU A 522 -3.13 -27.58 31.44
CA LEU A 522 -3.31 -27.53 30.00
C LEU A 522 -3.40 -26.07 29.55
N LYS A 523 -2.28 -25.54 29.05
CA LYS A 523 -2.27 -24.30 28.25
C LYS A 523 -3.09 -24.54 26.99
N THR A 524 -4.34 -24.10 27.00
CA THR A 524 -5.16 -24.00 25.81
C THR A 524 -4.49 -23.03 24.84
N GLU A 525 -4.26 -23.46 23.59
CA GLU A 525 -3.70 -22.56 22.58
C GLU A 525 -4.67 -21.40 22.33
N GLN A 526 -4.17 -20.18 22.52
CA GLN A 526 -4.93 -18.93 22.35
C GLN A 526 -5.36 -18.77 20.88
N GLN A 527 -6.57 -19.24 20.56
CA GLN A 527 -7.12 -19.19 19.21
C GLN A 527 -7.30 -17.72 18.76
N TRP A 528 -6.73 -17.40 17.61
CA TRP A 528 -6.95 -16.13 16.94
C TRP A 528 -8.27 -16.16 16.17
N CYS A 529 -9.02 -15.06 16.27
CA CYS A 529 -10.29 -14.85 15.60
C CYS A 529 -10.17 -13.69 14.62
N ASP A 530 -10.83 -13.80 13.46
CA ASP A 530 -10.83 -12.76 12.45
C ASP A 530 -11.74 -11.61 12.88
N VAL A 531 -11.25 -10.37 12.80
CA VAL A 531 -12.12 -9.18 12.83
C VAL A 531 -12.73 -8.97 11.44
N GLY A 532 -11.95 -9.21 10.40
CA GLY A 532 -12.35 -9.11 9.00
C GLY A 532 -11.20 -8.59 8.13
N ILE A 533 -11.53 -8.29 6.87
CA ILE A 533 -10.58 -7.77 5.88
C ILE A 533 -10.92 -6.32 5.55
N PHE A 534 -9.90 -5.46 5.64
CA PHE A 534 -10.01 -4.02 5.48
C PHE A 534 -9.17 -3.57 4.28
N LYS A 535 -9.74 -2.73 3.40
CA LYS A 535 -8.97 -2.11 2.30
C LYS A 535 -8.03 -1.00 2.78
N ASN A 536 -8.45 -0.30 3.84
CA ASN A 536 -7.71 0.83 4.41
C ASN A 536 -6.85 0.35 5.59
N ASN A 537 -5.87 1.16 5.98
CA ASN A 537 -4.97 0.90 7.11
C ASN A 537 -5.57 1.24 8.50
N THR A 538 -6.91 1.31 8.59
CA THR A 538 -7.66 1.72 9.79
C THR A 538 -8.91 0.85 9.95
N ALA A 539 -9.23 0.45 11.19
CA ALA A 539 -10.43 -0.34 11.48
C ALA A 539 -11.15 0.15 12.75
N LEU A 540 -12.48 0.21 12.69
CA LEU A 540 -13.34 0.27 13.87
C LEU A 540 -13.77 -1.15 14.23
N VAL A 541 -13.27 -1.66 15.35
CA VAL A 541 -13.50 -3.01 15.85
C VAL A 541 -14.51 -2.96 16.99
N SER A 542 -15.75 -3.36 16.73
CA SER A 542 -16.76 -3.64 17.76
C SER A 542 -17.12 -5.12 17.86
N GLN A 543 -16.75 -5.92 16.85
CA GLN A 543 -17.13 -7.32 16.67
C GLN A 543 -15.97 -8.13 16.06
N PHE A 544 -16.00 -9.44 16.25
CA PHE A 544 -15.12 -10.42 15.59
C PHE A 544 -15.89 -11.70 15.24
N TYR A 545 -15.37 -12.49 14.31
CA TYR A 545 -15.98 -13.74 13.83
C TYR A 545 -15.52 -14.94 14.66
N LEU A 546 -16.46 -15.80 15.03
CA LEU A 546 -16.21 -17.07 15.70
C LEU A 546 -15.93 -18.16 14.66
N LEU A 547 -14.66 -18.58 14.57
CA LEU A 547 -14.19 -19.61 13.64
C LEU A 547 -14.50 -21.03 14.17
N PRO A 548 -15.28 -21.85 13.45
CA PRO A 548 -15.56 -23.23 13.85
C PRO A 548 -14.29 -24.07 13.98
N LYS A 549 -14.19 -24.86 15.05
CA LYS A 549 -13.05 -25.76 15.28
C LYS A 549 -12.88 -26.74 14.12
N GLY A 550 -11.71 -26.72 13.48
CA GLY A 550 -11.30 -27.69 12.47
C GLY A 550 -11.77 -27.44 11.02
N LYS A 551 -12.44 -26.32 10.71
CA LYS A 551 -12.81 -25.98 9.31
C LYS A 551 -12.59 -24.50 8.98
N GLN A 552 -11.48 -24.19 8.32
CA GLN A 552 -11.32 -22.93 7.60
C GLN A 552 -12.05 -23.03 6.25
N SER A 553 -13.12 -22.26 6.06
CA SER A 553 -13.76 -22.10 4.75
C SER A 553 -13.03 -21.03 3.95
N MET A 554 -12.00 -21.43 3.21
CA MET A 554 -11.24 -20.52 2.36
C MET A 554 -11.96 -20.35 1.02
N SER A 555 -12.45 -19.15 0.74
CA SER A 555 -12.99 -18.77 -0.57
C SER A 555 -11.88 -18.35 -1.53
N LYS A 556 -12.06 -18.64 -2.83
CA LYS A 556 -11.18 -18.11 -3.89
C LYS A 556 -11.66 -16.75 -4.39
N ALA A 557 -11.74 -15.79 -3.48
CA ALA A 557 -12.04 -14.40 -3.80
C ALA A 557 -10.82 -13.73 -4.49
N GLY A 558 -10.60 -14.03 -5.77
CA GLY A 558 -9.57 -13.39 -6.60
C GLY A 558 -8.17 -14.01 -6.53
N ASN A 559 -8.07 -15.33 -6.67
CA ASN A 559 -6.82 -16.14 -6.68
C ASN A 559 -5.98 -16.13 -5.40
N ALA A 560 -6.25 -15.25 -4.42
CA ALA A 560 -5.74 -15.38 -3.06
C ALA A 560 -6.65 -16.31 -2.24
N ASP A 561 -6.07 -17.06 -1.29
CA ASP A 561 -6.83 -17.81 -0.29
C ASP A 561 -7.37 -16.83 0.76
N VAL A 562 -8.67 -16.54 0.70
CA VAL A 562 -9.34 -15.51 1.51
C VAL A 562 -10.47 -16.14 2.33
N PRO A 563 -10.52 -15.99 3.67
CA PRO A 563 -11.60 -16.55 4.48
C PRO A 563 -12.98 -16.06 4.04
N ASP A 564 -13.94 -16.97 3.98
CA ASP A 564 -15.35 -16.62 3.77
C ASP A 564 -16.03 -16.27 5.10
N TYR A 565 -16.60 -15.07 5.19
CA TYR A 565 -17.31 -14.56 6.36
C TYR A 565 -18.83 -14.70 6.27
N SER A 566 -19.39 -15.12 5.12
CA SER A 566 -20.82 -15.12 4.82
C SER A 566 -21.69 -15.93 5.79
N LEU A 567 -21.14 -17.02 6.35
CA LEU A 567 -21.84 -17.93 7.26
C LEU A 567 -21.30 -17.90 8.71
N LEU A 568 -20.40 -16.97 9.03
CA LEU A 568 -19.71 -16.94 10.32
C LEU A 568 -20.43 -16.05 11.35
N LYS A 569 -20.74 -16.64 12.52
CA LYS A 569 -21.33 -15.91 13.66
C LYS A 569 -20.34 -14.87 14.20
N LYS A 570 -20.85 -13.68 14.52
CA LYS A 570 -20.09 -12.62 15.21
C LYS A 570 -20.28 -12.64 16.72
N GLN A 571 -19.31 -12.11 17.44
CA GLN A 571 -19.36 -11.77 18.86
C GLN A 571 -18.91 -10.32 19.07
N ASP A 572 -19.61 -9.58 19.93
CA ASP A 572 -19.26 -8.21 20.32
C ASP A 572 -18.08 -8.17 21.32
N LEU A 573 -17.38 -7.03 21.39
CA LEU A 573 -16.36 -6.82 22.43
C LEU A 573 -16.99 -6.56 23.81
N VAL A 574 -16.40 -7.18 24.84
CA VAL A 574 -16.85 -7.10 26.23
C VAL A 574 -16.18 -5.90 26.93
N PRO A 575 -16.88 -5.11 27.76
CA PRO A 575 -16.29 -4.00 28.53
C PRO A 575 -15.29 -4.44 29.60
N GLY A 576 -14.19 -3.70 29.74
CA GLY A 576 -13.11 -3.99 30.68
C GLY A 576 -12.21 -5.18 30.31
N THR A 577 -12.38 -5.79 29.14
CA THR A 577 -11.64 -6.97 28.67
C THR A 577 -10.39 -6.58 27.88
N VAL A 578 -9.33 -7.39 28.01
CA VAL A 578 -8.06 -7.25 27.28
C VAL A 578 -8.13 -8.04 25.97
N TYR A 579 -7.70 -7.40 24.88
CA TYR A 579 -7.67 -7.94 23.53
C TYR A 579 -6.28 -7.74 22.92
N LYS A 580 -5.72 -8.83 22.40
CA LYS A 580 -4.47 -8.85 21.63
C LYS A 580 -4.81 -8.75 20.15
N PHE A 581 -4.09 -7.92 19.40
CA PHE A 581 -4.31 -7.63 17.99
C PHE A 581 -3.08 -7.92 17.15
N ARG A 582 -3.31 -8.43 15.93
CA ARG A 582 -2.29 -8.55 14.88
C ARG A 582 -2.92 -8.34 13.50
N VAL A 583 -2.16 -7.81 12.54
CA VAL A 583 -2.63 -7.55 11.18
C VAL A 583 -1.66 -8.12 10.15
N ALA A 584 -2.17 -8.70 9.05
CA ALA A 584 -1.37 -9.17 7.93
C ALA A 584 -1.86 -8.53 6.62
N ALA A 585 -0.93 -8.15 5.75
CA ALA A 585 -1.24 -7.64 4.42
C ALA A 585 -1.54 -8.79 3.43
N ILE A 586 -2.36 -8.52 2.41
CA ILE A 586 -2.82 -9.50 1.40
C ILE A 586 -2.55 -8.94 0.00
N ASN A 587 -2.03 -9.74 -0.93
CA ASN A 587 -2.00 -9.43 -2.36
C ASN A 587 -2.37 -10.66 -3.20
N GLY A 588 -2.13 -10.63 -4.52
CA GLY A 588 -2.38 -11.74 -5.44
C GLY A 588 -1.54 -13.01 -5.19
N CYS A 589 -0.57 -12.99 -4.27
CA CYS A 589 0.15 -14.17 -3.76
C CYS A 589 -0.39 -14.67 -2.40
N GLY A 590 -1.46 -14.05 -1.88
CA GLY A 590 -2.12 -14.41 -0.61
C GLY A 590 -1.66 -13.58 0.60
N ILE A 591 -2.00 -14.09 1.79
CA ILE A 591 -1.75 -13.41 3.07
C ILE A 591 -0.27 -13.52 3.46
N GLY A 592 0.37 -12.38 3.75
CA GLY A 592 1.75 -12.26 4.24
C GLY A 592 1.92 -12.60 5.74
N PRO A 593 3.10 -12.33 6.33
CA PRO A 593 3.30 -12.50 7.76
C PRO A 593 2.52 -11.45 8.57
N PHE A 594 2.14 -11.81 9.78
CA PHE A 594 1.46 -10.89 10.71
C PHE A 594 2.44 -9.89 11.35
N SER A 595 1.90 -8.72 11.70
CA SER A 595 2.55 -7.69 12.52
C SER A 595 2.99 -8.24 13.88
N LYS A 596 3.83 -7.46 14.58
CA LYS A 596 3.98 -7.62 16.04
C LYS A 596 2.60 -7.52 16.72
N ILE A 597 2.43 -8.30 17.79
CA ILE A 597 1.20 -8.31 18.60
C ILE A 597 1.10 -6.99 19.36
N SER A 598 -0.13 -6.49 19.51
CA SER A 598 -0.45 -5.22 20.20
C SER A 598 -1.57 -5.51 21.20
N GLU A 599 -1.51 -5.01 22.43
CA GLU A 599 -2.49 -5.35 23.48
C GLU A 599 -3.23 -4.12 23.97
N PHE A 600 -4.56 -4.14 23.92
CA PHE A 600 -5.44 -3.04 24.31
C PHE A 600 -6.57 -3.54 25.22
N LYS A 601 -7.12 -2.65 26.04
CA LYS A 601 -8.21 -2.96 26.98
C LYS A 601 -9.42 -2.08 26.69
N THR A 602 -10.62 -2.66 26.58
CA THR A 602 -11.86 -1.88 26.46
C THR A 602 -12.11 -1.11 27.76
N CYS A 603 -12.74 0.05 27.66
CA CYS A 603 -13.07 0.86 28.83
C CYS A 603 -14.02 0.09 29.76
N ILE A 604 -13.86 0.27 31.07
CA ILE A 604 -14.85 -0.18 32.05
C ILE A 604 -16.01 0.84 32.05
N PRO A 605 -17.28 0.42 32.10
CA PRO A 605 -18.40 1.35 32.22
C PRO A 605 -18.30 2.15 33.54
N GLY A 606 -18.38 3.47 33.46
CA GLY A 606 -18.30 4.39 34.61
C GLY A 606 -19.63 4.54 35.34
N PHE A 607 -19.72 5.51 36.25
CA PHE A 607 -21.02 5.93 36.81
C PHE A 607 -21.91 6.56 35.72
N PRO A 608 -23.24 6.43 35.80
CA PRO A 608 -24.14 7.08 34.85
C PRO A 608 -24.12 8.59 35.07
N GLY A 609 -24.45 9.36 34.04
CA GLY A 609 -24.69 10.80 34.16
C GLY A 609 -25.96 11.13 34.94
N ALA A 610 -26.22 12.41 35.12
CA ALA A 610 -27.46 12.88 35.73
C ALA A 610 -28.65 12.76 34.75
N PRO A 611 -29.86 12.37 35.20
CA PRO A 611 -31.06 12.31 34.36
C PRO A 611 -31.41 13.66 33.72
N SER A 612 -31.81 13.66 32.45
CA SER A 612 -32.02 14.87 31.66
C SER A 612 -33.49 15.34 31.68
N THR A 613 -33.73 16.56 31.18
CA THR A 613 -35.06 17.12 30.85
C THR A 613 -36.15 16.87 31.91
N VAL A 614 -35.83 17.13 33.18
CA VAL A 614 -36.77 16.95 34.29
C VAL A 614 -37.92 17.97 34.20
N ARG A 615 -39.15 17.48 34.10
CA ARG A 615 -40.40 18.25 34.03
C ARG A 615 -41.23 17.99 35.28
N ILE A 616 -41.97 19.01 35.72
CA ILE A 616 -42.84 18.96 36.90
C ILE A 616 -44.21 19.48 36.48
N SER A 617 -45.24 18.67 36.69
CA SER A 617 -46.64 19.05 36.44
C SER A 617 -47.48 18.82 37.69
N LYS A 618 -48.52 19.63 37.90
CA LYS A 618 -49.47 19.45 39.00
C LYS A 618 -50.61 18.55 38.53
N ASN A 619 -50.98 17.56 39.35
CA ASN A 619 -52.16 16.72 39.12
C ASN A 619 -53.13 16.82 40.32
N VAL A 620 -54.22 16.07 40.30
CA VAL A 620 -55.26 16.13 41.36
C VAL A 620 -54.75 15.52 42.68
N GLU A 621 -53.80 14.59 42.61
CA GLU A 621 -53.28 13.82 43.76
C GLU A 621 -52.06 14.47 44.43
N GLY A 622 -51.37 15.38 43.73
CA GLY A 622 -50.14 16.05 44.17
C GLY A 622 -49.38 16.66 42.99
N ILE A 623 -48.19 16.14 42.70
CA ILE A 623 -47.42 16.48 41.48
C ILE A 623 -46.96 15.22 40.75
N HIS A 624 -46.76 15.34 39.45
CA HIS A 624 -46.12 14.32 38.62
C HIS A 624 -44.76 14.82 38.14
N LEU A 625 -43.70 14.07 38.48
CA LEU A 625 -42.33 14.26 38.05
C LEU A 625 -42.05 13.32 36.87
N SER A 626 -41.49 13.85 35.78
CA SER A 626 -41.02 13.05 34.65
C SER A 626 -39.65 13.54 34.18
N TRP A 627 -38.84 12.64 33.64
CA TRP A 627 -37.49 12.94 33.19
C TRP A 627 -37.11 12.09 31.97
N GLU A 628 -36.01 12.44 31.34
CA GLU A 628 -35.36 11.68 30.28
C GLU A 628 -34.11 10.97 30.85
N PRO A 629 -33.66 9.84 30.26
CA PRO A 629 -32.44 9.16 30.71
C PRO A 629 -31.19 10.07 30.69
N PRO A 630 -30.10 9.69 31.37
CA PRO A 630 -28.83 10.38 31.24
C PRO A 630 -28.30 10.30 29.81
N THR A 631 -27.81 11.42 29.27
CA THR A 631 -27.17 11.48 27.93
C THR A 631 -25.85 10.68 27.87
N SER A 632 -25.27 10.35 29.02
CA SER A 632 -24.14 9.44 29.18
C SER A 632 -24.50 8.38 30.23
N PRO A 633 -25.21 7.29 29.88
CA PRO A 633 -25.68 6.29 30.85
C PRO A 633 -24.55 5.37 31.36
N SER A 634 -23.39 5.37 30.70
CA SER A 634 -22.17 4.65 31.11
C SER A 634 -22.39 3.17 31.41
N GLY A 635 -23.28 2.50 30.68
CA GLY A 635 -23.75 1.14 30.94
C GLY A 635 -25.28 1.07 30.95
N ASN A 636 -25.83 -0.05 31.41
CA ASN A 636 -27.28 -0.22 31.55
C ASN A 636 -27.79 0.50 32.80
N ILE A 637 -28.85 1.31 32.66
CA ILE A 637 -29.52 1.90 33.83
C ILE A 637 -30.40 0.84 34.49
N LEU A 638 -30.08 0.50 35.73
CA LEU A 638 -30.76 -0.53 36.53
C LEU A 638 -31.86 0.05 37.43
N GLU A 639 -31.79 1.35 37.73
CA GLU A 639 -32.71 2.01 38.66
C GLU A 639 -32.65 3.55 38.49
N TYR A 640 -33.78 4.23 38.73
CA TYR A 640 -33.84 5.65 39.04
C TYR A 640 -34.30 5.84 40.49
N SER A 641 -33.75 6.87 41.13
CA SER A 641 -34.16 7.31 42.47
C SER A 641 -34.54 8.77 42.44
N ALA A 642 -35.73 9.11 42.94
CA ALA A 642 -36.11 10.50 43.21
C ALA A 642 -36.17 10.76 44.71
N TYR A 643 -35.74 11.95 45.12
CA TYR A 643 -35.69 12.42 46.50
C TYR A 643 -36.34 13.79 46.62
N LEU A 644 -37.02 14.01 47.74
CA LEU A 644 -37.68 15.27 48.12
C LEU A 644 -36.93 15.87 49.32
N ALA A 645 -36.65 17.18 49.29
CA ALA A 645 -36.16 17.90 50.46
C ALA A 645 -37.26 17.98 51.53
N ILE A 646 -36.97 17.56 52.75
CA ILE A 646 -37.94 17.49 53.87
C ILE A 646 -37.57 18.44 55.01
N ARG A 647 -38.56 18.82 55.82
CA ARG A 647 -38.34 19.58 57.05
C ARG A 647 -37.74 18.68 58.13
N THR A 648 -36.66 19.12 58.75
CA THR A 648 -36.10 18.51 59.97
C THR A 648 -36.38 19.39 61.19
N ALA A 649 -36.68 18.75 62.33
CA ALA A 649 -36.94 19.45 63.59
C ALA A 649 -35.65 19.85 64.35
N GLN A 650 -34.47 19.47 63.83
CA GLN A 650 -33.16 19.73 64.42
C GLN A 650 -32.16 20.10 63.30
N VAL A 651 -31.80 21.39 63.23
CA VAL A 651 -30.55 21.87 62.63
C VAL A 651 -30.16 23.14 63.39
N GLN A 652 -29.07 23.08 64.17
CA GLN A 652 -28.57 24.23 64.91
C GLN A 652 -27.20 24.73 64.40
N ASP A 653 -26.51 23.94 63.56
CA ASP A 653 -25.13 24.22 63.11
C ASP A 653 -24.98 24.66 61.63
N ASN A 654 -25.95 24.43 60.73
CA ASN A 654 -25.83 24.96 59.36
C ASN A 654 -27.17 25.12 58.58
N PRO A 655 -27.70 26.34 58.39
CA PRO A 655 -29.02 26.55 57.76
C PRO A 655 -29.05 26.28 56.25
N SER A 656 -27.92 25.99 55.59
CA SER A 656 -27.85 25.73 54.14
C SER A 656 -27.96 24.24 53.75
N GLN A 657 -27.99 23.31 54.70
CA GLN A 657 -27.93 21.86 54.40
C GLN A 657 -29.32 21.21 54.33
N LEU A 658 -29.84 21.02 53.11
CA LEU A 658 -31.11 20.33 52.87
C LEU A 658 -31.00 18.81 53.14
N VAL A 659 -31.93 18.27 53.93
CA VAL A 659 -32.10 16.83 54.17
C VAL A 659 -33.11 16.25 53.17
N PHE A 660 -32.78 15.10 52.58
CA PHE A 660 -33.52 14.50 51.47
C PHE A 660 -34.10 13.12 51.81
N MET A 661 -35.40 12.95 51.59
CA MET A 661 -36.12 11.68 51.74
C MET A 661 -36.35 11.04 50.36
N ARG A 662 -36.09 9.74 50.22
CA ARG A 662 -36.35 9.00 48.97
C ARG A 662 -37.87 8.84 48.79
N ILE A 663 -38.39 9.34 47.67
CA ILE A 663 -39.82 9.30 47.30
C ILE A 663 -40.10 8.37 46.13
N TYR A 664 -39.08 7.97 45.37
CA TYR A 664 -39.20 7.00 44.27
C TYR A 664 -37.99 6.07 44.16
N CYS A 665 -38.28 4.84 43.71
CA CYS A 665 -37.34 3.80 43.34
C CYS A 665 -37.96 3.02 42.17
N GLY A 666 -37.28 2.91 41.03
CA GLY A 666 -37.73 2.06 39.92
C GLY A 666 -37.18 2.43 38.55
N LEU A 667 -37.54 1.65 37.53
CA LEU A 667 -37.04 1.81 36.15
C LEU A 667 -37.83 2.81 35.29
N LYS A 668 -39.04 3.21 35.70
CA LYS A 668 -39.84 4.20 34.93
C LYS A 668 -39.22 5.58 35.09
N THR A 669 -39.16 6.36 34.02
CA THR A 669 -38.63 7.74 34.06
C THR A 669 -39.67 8.77 34.52
N SER A 670 -40.62 8.34 35.36
CA SER A 670 -41.65 9.20 35.95
C SER A 670 -42.21 8.62 37.24
N CYS A 671 -42.67 9.50 38.13
CA CYS A 671 -43.35 9.16 39.37
C CYS A 671 -44.34 10.25 39.79
N THR A 672 -45.36 9.87 40.56
CA THR A 672 -46.28 10.81 41.21
C THR A 672 -45.87 10.98 42.67
N VAL A 673 -45.71 12.22 43.12
CA VAL A 673 -45.44 12.58 44.51
C VAL A 673 -46.75 13.04 45.12
N THR A 674 -47.22 12.33 46.14
CA THR A 674 -48.56 12.55 46.70
C THR A 674 -48.62 13.80 47.57
N SER A 675 -49.81 14.37 47.72
CA SER A 675 -50.04 15.53 48.61
C SER A 675 -49.59 15.27 50.05
N GLY A 676 -49.69 14.02 50.54
CA GLY A 676 -49.17 13.63 51.85
C GLY A 676 -47.64 13.64 51.95
N GLN A 677 -46.92 13.28 50.89
CA GLN A 677 -45.45 13.43 50.84
C GLN A 677 -45.05 14.92 50.76
N LEU A 678 -45.80 15.72 50.00
CA LEU A 678 -45.56 17.16 49.85
C LEU A 678 -45.82 17.96 51.14
N ALA A 679 -46.70 17.50 52.04
CA ALA A 679 -46.97 18.17 53.32
C ALA A 679 -45.69 18.34 54.18
N ASN A 680 -44.80 17.35 54.14
CA ASN A 680 -43.53 17.34 54.88
C ASN A 680 -42.36 18.02 54.13
N ALA A 681 -42.61 18.59 52.94
CA ALA A 681 -41.59 19.20 52.11
C ALA A 681 -40.97 20.45 52.77
N HIS A 682 -39.65 20.57 52.68
CA HIS A 682 -38.95 21.83 52.91
C HIS A 682 -39.24 22.78 51.74
N ILE A 683 -39.62 24.02 52.06
CA ILE A 683 -39.76 25.11 51.10
C ILE A 683 -38.50 25.97 51.25
N ASP A 684 -37.66 25.97 50.23
CA ASP A 684 -36.45 26.77 50.16
C ASP A 684 -36.80 28.22 49.77
N TYR A 685 -36.53 29.15 50.69
CA TYR A 685 -36.79 30.59 50.56
C TYR A 685 -35.58 31.42 50.07
N THR A 686 -34.42 30.81 49.78
CA THR A 686 -33.16 31.51 49.40
C THR A 686 -33.25 32.41 48.16
N SER A 687 -34.31 32.31 47.36
CA SER A 687 -34.53 33.18 46.19
C SER A 687 -36.02 33.33 45.87
N ARG A 688 -36.64 32.27 45.37
CA ARG A 688 -38.11 32.13 45.26
C ARG A 688 -38.55 30.87 46.01
N PRO A 689 -39.65 30.92 46.79
CA PRO A 689 -40.16 29.77 47.54
C PRO A 689 -40.30 28.55 46.63
N ALA A 690 -39.57 27.48 46.93
CA ALA A 690 -39.53 26.31 46.06
C ALA A 690 -39.36 25.00 46.85
N ILE A 691 -40.01 23.94 46.39
CA ILE A 691 -39.73 22.58 46.87
C ILE A 691 -38.59 22.01 46.02
N VAL A 692 -37.57 21.44 46.65
CA VAL A 692 -36.38 20.92 45.96
C VAL A 692 -36.46 19.41 45.81
N PHE A 693 -36.26 18.94 44.57
CA PHE A 693 -36.15 17.52 44.25
C PHE A 693 -34.77 17.19 43.69
N ARG A 694 -34.32 15.95 43.89
CA ARG A 694 -33.12 15.38 43.26
C ARG A 694 -33.48 14.05 42.61
N ILE A 695 -33.11 13.85 41.34
CA ILE A 695 -33.28 12.56 40.66
C ILE A 695 -31.90 12.05 40.20
N SER A 696 -31.53 10.82 40.57
CA SER A 696 -30.32 10.13 40.11
C SER A 696 -30.66 8.86 39.33
N ALA A 697 -29.75 8.46 38.45
CA ALA A 697 -29.76 7.14 37.80
C ALA A 697 -28.71 6.23 38.45
N LYS A 698 -28.90 4.92 38.35
CA LYS A 698 -27.99 3.87 38.86
C LYS A 698 -27.63 2.89 37.76
N ASN A 699 -26.37 2.48 37.72
CA ASN A 699 -25.92 1.31 36.95
C ASN A 699 -25.15 0.34 37.86
N GLU A 700 -24.45 -0.64 37.27
CA GLU A 700 -23.63 -1.64 37.97
C GLU A 700 -22.52 -1.04 38.87
N LYS A 701 -22.09 0.21 38.66
CA LYS A 701 -21.12 0.91 39.53
C LYS A 701 -21.77 1.61 40.72
N GLY A 702 -23.07 1.93 40.65
CA GLY A 702 -23.79 2.69 41.66
C GLY A 702 -24.52 3.89 41.07
N TYR A 703 -24.87 4.85 41.93
CA TYR A 703 -25.58 6.07 41.53
C TYR A 703 -24.64 7.09 40.87
N GLY A 704 -25.13 7.72 39.81
CA GLY A 704 -24.54 8.92 39.24
C GLY A 704 -24.87 10.19 40.03
N PRO A 705 -24.32 11.35 39.63
CA PRO A 705 -24.77 12.65 40.13
C PRO A 705 -26.28 12.83 39.91
N ALA A 706 -26.92 13.55 40.84
CA ALA A 706 -28.36 13.79 40.78
C ALA A 706 -28.69 15.14 40.12
N THR A 707 -29.67 15.15 39.23
CA THR A 707 -30.25 16.39 38.71
C THR A 707 -31.14 17.01 39.78
N GLN A 708 -30.79 18.21 40.24
CA GLN A 708 -31.56 18.96 41.23
C GLN A 708 -32.50 19.95 40.52
N VAL A 709 -33.79 19.93 40.89
CA VAL A 709 -34.80 20.88 40.36
C VAL A 709 -35.56 21.59 41.49
N ARG A 710 -35.99 22.82 41.22
CA ARG A 710 -36.81 23.66 42.11
C ARG A 710 -38.23 23.77 41.56
N TRP A 711 -39.22 23.23 42.28
CA TRP A 711 -40.63 23.46 41.97
C TRP A 711 -41.12 24.73 42.68
N LEU A 712 -41.19 25.83 41.93
CA LEU A 712 -41.63 27.14 42.42
C LEU A 712 -43.06 27.07 42.98
N GLN A 713 -43.25 27.58 44.19
CA GLN A 713 -44.56 27.83 44.76
C GLN A 713 -45.05 29.20 44.30
N GLY A 714 -46.34 29.31 43.96
CA GLY A 714 -46.94 30.57 43.54
C GLY A 714 -47.07 31.56 44.70
N ASN A 715 -46.92 32.86 44.41
CA ASN A 715 -47.20 33.91 45.39
C ASN A 715 -48.70 33.90 45.76
N ASN A 716 -49.05 33.35 46.93
CA ASN A 716 -50.34 33.61 47.54
C ASN A 716 -50.48 35.12 47.78
N LYS A 717 -51.66 35.67 47.47
CA LYS A 717 -51.95 37.10 47.61
C LYS A 717 -51.81 37.53 49.07
N LYS A 718 -51.44 38.80 49.29
CA LYS A 718 -51.53 39.43 50.62
C LYS A 718 -52.95 39.23 51.17
N ALA A 719 -53.07 38.82 52.43
CA ALA A 719 -54.31 38.96 53.17
C ALA A 719 -54.58 40.45 53.45
N PRO A 720 -55.84 40.91 53.41
CA PRO A 720 -56.19 42.24 53.91
C PRO A 720 -56.20 42.23 55.44
N LEU A 721 -55.59 43.25 56.05
CA LEU A 721 -55.69 43.56 57.48
C LEU A 721 -55.81 45.08 57.62
N SER A 722 -56.89 45.51 58.28
CA SER A 722 -57.22 46.87 58.74
C SER A 722 -56.77 48.02 57.83
#